data_AF-A0A954FQ09-F1
#
_entry.id   AF-A0A954FQ09-F1
#
_cell.length_a   1.000
_cell.length_b   1.000
_cell.length_c   1.000
_cell.angle_alpha   90.00
_cell.angle_beta   90.00
_cell.angle_gamma   90.00
#
_symmetry.space_group_name_H-M   'P 1'
#
loop_
_entity.id
_entity.type
_entity.pdbx_description
1 polymer ?
#
loop_
_entity_poly.entity_id
_entity_poly.type
_entity_poly.pdbx_seq_one_letter_code
_entity_poly.pdbx_strand_id
1 'polypeptide(L)'
;MKIYFCRCLVLTLLVANLKAGTVDEHPVVNSVGMELIPIPAGSFRMGSDHGHWNECPIHTVTISRPFLISKFEVTRVQFLQFRSGFDSTATKKAMGATWFDAVAFCEWLSEKEGRPYRLPTEAEWEYACRLEGQTEDSKLVGMLDDVVEWCQDWYGPYSDQDEIDPTGAKEGMVRVLRGDKLDVDDKTIVPWSYNRAAYRAGMPPTFGRPHIEDPNVSFRVVQAPPVTTPPREVMPEFFRLGVKQSTGETAMQHAPDPARPYFRKRYMIATPPETWEGNHYENPIHKRKMDFLGLHPGLGGHQHSPALEVLSNGDLLLVTYSAWTEYNPELALMAIRLRYGHDQWEMPSFGFDLPGVNDHAPLLWTDGHATHLFWGSPKLPMHVAFQWTTTYDSGANWEPVRFPEFTGSPGIGGSQPINTAFRDRNGTIFISCDGAENSAESLLWASDDGMKTWRDPGGRTNGVHSIFALLSDGESIFALNGRKTHLDYYMTTSTSHDHAQSFTTGKSPFAWGGSNQRPSLLRLRSGRLLAAIDMVNSRDPSPPEFEGMQGSFIAVSDDDGMTWRRKRLPGGQLHETRKERGFGTIGYSVLRQGPNGMIHLVTSMTEPCLHFTFNEAWVDLPEQADEGDANLMASTAHRISAITKHEEHYANGQLRQTWSAGIGDDGRYLLHGPEKWFYPDGTLQYEASFSLGKKDGGEILYRSDGSKVWDWQHLDDGSSVWTQYRPDGSRRTESRWKDLHVEGIARRWDADGNLTGEEVYSPSSFVRNPNE
;
A
#
# COMPACT_ATOMS: atom_id res chain seq x y z
N MET A 1 -7.68 -26.46 -13.75
CA MET A 1 -8.86 -25.91 -13.05
C MET A 1 -9.93 -25.56 -14.07
N LYS A 2 -10.60 -26.58 -14.63
CA LYS A 2 -11.71 -26.48 -15.58
C LYS A 2 -12.71 -27.52 -15.11
N ILE A 3 -13.76 -27.08 -14.40
CA ILE A 3 -15.08 -27.69 -14.13
C ILE A 3 -15.69 -26.79 -13.03
N TYR A 4 -16.13 -25.58 -13.38
CA TYR A 4 -17.07 -24.75 -12.60
C TYR A 4 -17.73 -23.75 -13.55
N PHE A 5 -18.39 -24.26 -14.58
CA PHE A 5 -19.20 -23.44 -15.50
C PHE A 5 -20.29 -24.31 -16.13
N CYS A 6 -21.22 -24.81 -15.31
CA CYS A 6 -22.54 -25.24 -15.75
C CYS A 6 -23.42 -25.64 -14.55
N ARG A 7 -24.14 -24.68 -13.97
CA ARG A 7 -25.42 -24.86 -13.25
C ARG A 7 -25.96 -23.49 -12.80
N CYS A 8 -26.46 -22.71 -13.76
CA CYS A 8 -27.19 -21.45 -13.51
C CYS A 8 -28.55 -21.42 -14.22
N LEU A 9 -29.14 -22.57 -14.57
CA LEU A 9 -30.35 -22.57 -15.39
C LEU A 9 -31.40 -23.61 -15.00
N VAL A 10 -31.68 -23.81 -13.70
CA VAL A 10 -32.97 -24.36 -13.23
C VAL A 10 -33.23 -23.87 -11.79
N LEU A 11 -33.57 -22.59 -11.60
CA LEU A 11 -34.19 -22.13 -10.33
C LEU A 11 -35.06 -20.89 -10.56
N THR A 12 -35.88 -20.91 -11.61
CA THR A 12 -36.84 -19.84 -11.90
C THR A 12 -38.22 -20.47 -12.07
N LEU A 13 -38.85 -20.82 -10.94
CA LEU A 13 -40.32 -21.02 -10.77
C LEU A 13 -40.61 -21.73 -9.43
N LEU A 14 -40.43 -21.02 -8.31
CA LEU A 14 -41.15 -21.27 -7.05
C LEU A 14 -40.88 -20.12 -6.07
N VAL A 15 -41.22 -18.90 -6.49
CA VAL A 15 -41.41 -17.77 -5.57
C VAL A 15 -42.91 -17.51 -5.52
N ALA A 16 -43.57 -18.14 -4.54
CA ALA A 16 -44.93 -17.78 -4.18
C ALA A 16 -45.10 -17.96 -2.66
N ASN A 17 -45.22 -16.80 -1.99
CA ASN A 17 -45.75 -16.61 -0.63
C ASN A 17 -44.96 -17.22 0.55
N LEU A 18 -43.84 -16.58 0.90
CA LEU A 18 -43.44 -16.45 2.31
C LEU A 18 -43.92 -15.08 2.79
N LYS A 19 -44.99 -15.08 3.61
CA LYS A 19 -45.38 -13.90 4.39
C LYS A 19 -44.17 -13.47 5.23
N ALA A 20 -43.92 -12.16 5.31
CA ALA A 20 -43.01 -11.58 6.28
C ALA A 20 -43.47 -11.99 7.69
N GLY A 21 -42.81 -13.00 8.26
CA GLY A 21 -43.06 -13.44 9.63
C GLY A 21 -42.53 -12.38 10.57
N THR A 22 -43.36 -11.99 11.54
CA THR A 22 -42.93 -11.31 12.76
C THR A 22 -41.77 -12.12 13.38
N VAL A 23 -40.62 -11.49 13.60
CA VAL A 23 -39.51 -12.11 14.34
C VAL A 23 -40.02 -12.38 15.76
N ASP A 24 -39.82 -13.60 16.26
CA ASP A 24 -40.15 -13.97 17.64
C ASP A 24 -39.44 -12.99 18.60
N GLU A 25 -40.17 -12.39 19.53
CA GLU A 25 -39.60 -11.45 20.53
C GLU A 25 -38.74 -12.16 21.60
N HIS A 26 -38.59 -13.48 21.49
CA HIS A 26 -37.86 -14.32 22.43
C HIS A 26 -36.67 -15.01 21.77
N PRO A 27 -35.57 -15.22 22.50
CA PRO A 27 -34.44 -16.00 22.00
C PRO A 27 -34.86 -17.37 21.49
N VAL A 28 -34.31 -17.80 20.36
CA VAL A 28 -34.59 -19.11 19.73
C VAL A 28 -33.35 -19.97 19.78
N VAL A 29 -33.49 -21.25 20.15
CA VAL A 29 -32.40 -22.23 20.02
C VAL A 29 -32.63 -23.05 18.74
N ASN A 30 -31.67 -23.05 17.83
CA ASN A 30 -31.77 -23.74 16.54
C ASN A 30 -31.33 -25.22 16.61
N SER A 31 -31.36 -25.92 15.47
CA SER A 31 -31.09 -27.37 15.39
C SER A 31 -29.64 -27.78 15.71
N VAL A 32 -28.71 -26.81 15.72
CA VAL A 32 -27.30 -27.02 16.06
C VAL A 32 -26.96 -26.50 17.47
N GLY A 33 -27.97 -26.07 18.24
CA GLY A 33 -27.82 -25.59 19.61
C GLY A 33 -27.30 -24.16 19.71
N MET A 34 -27.48 -23.32 18.68
CA MET A 34 -27.20 -21.88 18.77
C MET A 34 -28.40 -21.15 19.35
N GLU A 35 -28.15 -20.34 20.39
CA GLU A 35 -29.10 -19.34 20.87
C GLU A 35 -29.04 -18.10 19.95
N LEU A 36 -30.17 -17.72 19.38
CA LEU A 36 -30.34 -16.59 18.47
C LEU A 36 -31.16 -15.49 19.17
N ILE A 37 -30.65 -14.27 19.18
CA ILE A 37 -31.24 -13.10 19.83
C ILE A 37 -31.97 -12.24 18.78
N PRO A 38 -33.23 -11.83 19.03
CA PRO A 38 -33.94 -10.91 18.17
C PRO A 38 -33.43 -9.47 18.28
N ILE A 39 -33.14 -8.87 17.13
CA ILE A 39 -32.73 -7.49 16.96
C ILE A 39 -33.82 -6.74 16.18
N PRO A 40 -34.45 -5.70 16.76
CA PRO A 40 -35.54 -4.96 16.10
C PRO A 40 -35.02 -4.05 14.99
N ALA A 41 -35.84 -3.78 13.98
CA ALA A 41 -35.57 -2.72 13.01
C ALA A 41 -35.42 -1.35 13.71
N GLY A 42 -34.59 -0.47 13.18
CA GLY A 42 -34.30 0.81 13.81
C GLY A 42 -33.26 1.63 13.05
N SER A 43 -32.81 2.73 13.65
CA SER A 43 -31.76 3.58 13.07
C SER A 43 -30.75 3.96 14.12
N PHE A 44 -29.49 4.10 13.70
CA PHE A 44 -28.38 4.44 14.58
C PHE A 44 -27.35 5.28 13.83
N ARG A 45 -26.39 5.83 14.59
CA ARG A 45 -25.23 6.52 14.04
C ARG A 45 -24.10 5.51 13.87
N MET A 46 -23.75 5.19 12.63
CA MET A 46 -22.67 4.28 12.27
C MET A 46 -21.33 5.04 12.19
N GLY A 47 -20.26 4.44 12.71
CA GLY A 47 -18.93 5.06 12.76
C GLY A 47 -18.71 5.95 13.99
N SER A 48 -17.63 6.74 13.96
CA SER A 48 -17.18 7.57 15.09
C SER A 48 -16.27 8.72 14.67
N ASP A 49 -16.58 9.95 15.08
CA ASP A 49 -15.68 11.11 14.93
C ASP A 49 -14.50 11.10 15.91
N HIS A 50 -14.54 10.22 16.90
CA HIS A 50 -13.51 10.08 17.94
C HIS A 50 -12.66 8.80 17.75
N GLY A 51 -12.96 8.01 16.72
CA GLY A 51 -12.25 6.78 16.37
C GLY A 51 -11.15 7.00 15.34
N HIS A 52 -10.70 5.93 14.70
CA HIS A 52 -9.71 5.99 13.62
C HIS A 52 -10.27 6.66 12.37
N TRP A 53 -9.39 7.07 11.45
CA TRP A 53 -9.80 7.73 10.20
C TRP A 53 -10.76 6.88 9.36
N ASN A 54 -10.65 5.56 9.45
CA ASN A 54 -11.47 4.60 8.70
C ASN A 54 -12.87 4.37 9.32
N GLU A 55 -13.14 4.93 10.50
CA GLU A 55 -14.46 4.96 11.16
C GLU A 55 -15.27 6.21 10.79
N CYS A 56 -14.70 7.10 9.96
CA CYS A 56 -15.28 8.35 9.51
C CYS A 56 -15.73 8.29 8.03
N PRO A 57 -16.70 9.13 7.61
CA PRO A 57 -17.51 10.00 8.47
C PRO A 57 -18.64 9.23 9.19
N ILE A 58 -19.07 9.77 10.33
CA ILE A 58 -20.27 9.28 11.02
C ILE A 58 -21.53 9.67 10.24
N HIS A 59 -22.42 8.71 10.00
CA HIS A 59 -23.66 8.90 9.23
C HIS A 59 -24.81 8.08 9.84
N THR A 60 -26.04 8.36 9.42
CA THR A 60 -27.21 7.62 9.92
C THR A 60 -27.44 6.39 9.06
N VAL A 61 -27.60 5.24 9.70
CA VAL A 61 -27.97 4.00 9.03
C VAL A 61 -29.29 3.48 9.59
N THR A 62 -30.21 3.13 8.69
CA THR A 62 -31.47 2.47 9.03
C THR A 62 -31.40 0.98 8.69
N ILE A 63 -31.61 0.13 9.70
CA ILE A 63 -31.88 -1.29 9.53
C ILE A 63 -33.39 -1.46 9.35
N SER A 64 -33.84 -1.78 8.13
CA SER A 64 -35.25 -1.69 7.74
C SER A 64 -36.10 -2.86 8.22
N ARG A 65 -35.47 -3.99 8.57
CA ARG A 65 -36.14 -5.23 8.98
C ARG A 65 -35.49 -5.82 10.24
N PRO A 66 -36.29 -6.39 11.16
CA PRO A 66 -35.73 -7.13 12.28
C PRO A 66 -35.05 -8.41 11.78
N PHE A 67 -34.06 -8.88 12.54
CA PHE A 67 -33.33 -10.11 12.27
C PHE A 67 -33.01 -10.85 13.58
N LEU A 68 -32.59 -12.11 13.47
CA LEU A 68 -32.03 -12.87 14.58
C LEU A 68 -30.51 -12.97 14.39
N ILE A 69 -29.72 -12.79 15.45
CA ILE A 69 -28.26 -12.96 15.44
C ILE A 69 -27.83 -13.96 16.52
N SER A 70 -26.85 -14.82 16.25
CA SER A 70 -26.36 -15.74 17.28
C SER A 70 -25.75 -14.97 18.45
N LYS A 71 -26.07 -15.41 19.67
CA LYS A 71 -25.62 -14.81 20.92
C LYS A 71 -24.10 -14.79 21.05
N PHE A 72 -23.49 -15.91 20.68
CA PHE A 72 -22.05 -16.13 20.63
C PHE A 72 -21.63 -16.34 19.17
N GLU A 73 -20.33 -16.24 18.96
CA GLU A 73 -19.65 -16.73 17.76
C GLU A 73 -19.84 -18.24 17.63
N VAL A 74 -19.73 -18.73 16.40
CA VAL A 74 -19.90 -20.15 16.10
C VAL A 74 -18.86 -20.96 16.87
N THR A 75 -19.36 -21.85 17.74
CA THR A 75 -18.49 -22.71 18.54
C THR A 75 -17.82 -23.76 17.65
N ARG A 76 -16.66 -24.25 18.10
CA ARG A 76 -15.98 -25.36 17.44
C ARG A 76 -16.89 -26.59 17.28
N VAL A 77 -17.68 -26.90 18.30
CA VAL A 77 -18.60 -28.04 18.30
C VAL A 77 -19.71 -27.87 17.26
N GLN A 78 -20.26 -26.65 17.11
CA GLN A 78 -21.22 -26.35 16.05
C GLN A 78 -20.57 -26.47 14.66
N PHE A 79 -19.38 -25.91 14.49
CA PHE A 79 -18.66 -25.94 13.21
C PHE A 79 -18.27 -27.36 12.77
N LEU A 80 -17.86 -28.22 13.70
CA LEU A 80 -17.54 -29.63 13.42
C LEU A 80 -18.73 -30.45 12.91
N GLN A 81 -19.98 -30.01 13.15
CA GLN A 81 -21.16 -30.65 12.54
C GLN A 81 -21.25 -30.40 11.03
N PHE A 82 -20.69 -29.29 10.55
CA PHE A 82 -20.55 -28.96 9.14
C PHE A 82 -19.28 -29.60 8.54
N ARG A 83 -18.14 -29.44 9.23
CA ARG A 83 -16.83 -29.89 8.74
C ARG A 83 -16.07 -30.68 9.81
N SER A 84 -16.28 -31.99 9.86
CA SER A 84 -15.71 -32.88 10.88
C SER A 84 -14.16 -32.93 10.91
N GLY A 85 -13.50 -32.59 9.79
CA GLY A 85 -12.04 -32.54 9.68
C GLY A 85 -11.41 -31.19 10.05
N PHE A 86 -12.15 -30.28 10.68
CA PHE A 86 -11.62 -28.99 11.10
C PHE A 86 -10.73 -29.14 12.36
N ASP A 87 -9.42 -29.07 12.16
CA ASP A 87 -8.42 -29.35 13.19
C ASP A 87 -7.92 -28.09 13.93
N SER A 88 -8.84 -27.27 14.45
CA SER A 88 -8.46 -26.28 15.47
C SER A 88 -8.36 -27.01 16.81
N THR A 89 -7.17 -27.12 17.39
CA THR A 89 -6.92 -27.94 18.60
C THR A 89 -7.03 -27.14 19.90
N ALA A 90 -7.11 -25.81 19.83
CA ALA A 90 -6.88 -24.93 20.98
C ALA A 90 -8.11 -24.19 21.54
N THR A 91 -9.28 -24.20 20.89
CA THR A 91 -10.31 -23.17 21.19
C THR A 91 -11.76 -23.70 21.28
N LYS A 92 -12.61 -22.97 22.01
CA LYS A 92 -14.07 -23.23 22.12
C LYS A 92 -14.84 -22.74 20.88
N LYS A 93 -14.21 -21.91 20.02
CA LYS A 93 -14.81 -21.25 18.85
C LYS A 93 -14.26 -21.80 17.54
N ALA A 94 -14.91 -21.49 16.42
CA ALA A 94 -14.42 -21.83 15.08
C ALA A 94 -13.30 -20.87 14.66
N MET A 95 -12.17 -20.91 15.37
CA MET A 95 -11.03 -20.02 15.18
C MET A 95 -10.23 -20.39 13.94
N GLY A 96 -9.91 -19.39 13.12
CA GLY A 96 -9.18 -19.57 11.88
C GLY A 96 -10.02 -20.08 10.71
N ALA A 97 -11.35 -20.05 10.82
CA ALA A 97 -12.22 -20.20 9.66
C ALA A 97 -12.00 -19.03 8.71
N THR A 98 -11.76 -19.33 7.43
CA THR A 98 -11.72 -18.30 6.39
C THR A 98 -13.11 -17.68 6.20
N TRP A 99 -13.19 -16.53 5.52
CA TRP A 99 -14.49 -15.96 5.17
C TRP A 99 -15.33 -16.94 4.32
N PHE A 100 -14.68 -17.68 3.41
CA PHE A 100 -15.34 -18.70 2.59
C PHE A 100 -15.88 -19.86 3.43
N ASP A 101 -15.15 -20.30 4.47
CA ASP A 101 -15.61 -21.33 5.39
C ASP A 101 -16.84 -20.86 6.18
N ALA A 102 -16.84 -19.59 6.60
CA ALA A 102 -17.93 -18.99 7.36
C ALA A 102 -19.21 -18.86 6.52
N VAL A 103 -19.08 -18.46 5.25
CA VAL A 103 -20.20 -18.45 4.29
C VAL A 103 -20.72 -19.86 4.02
N ALA A 104 -19.83 -20.82 3.76
CA ALA A 104 -20.21 -22.21 3.51
C ALA A 104 -20.94 -22.84 4.72
N PHE A 105 -20.54 -22.49 5.94
CA PHE A 105 -21.25 -22.88 7.15
C PHE A 105 -22.68 -22.32 7.19
N CYS A 106 -22.87 -21.04 6.83
CA CYS A 106 -24.19 -20.42 6.77
C CYS A 106 -25.08 -21.04 5.69
N GLU A 107 -24.53 -21.35 4.51
CA GLU A 107 -25.23 -22.03 3.43
C GLU A 107 -25.69 -23.43 3.87
N TRP A 108 -24.78 -24.23 4.46
CA TRP A 108 -25.11 -25.54 5.02
C TRP A 108 -26.21 -25.46 6.09
N LEU A 109 -26.13 -24.51 7.02
CA LEU A 109 -27.13 -24.33 8.05
C LEU A 109 -28.49 -23.94 7.44
N SER A 110 -28.47 -23.14 6.37
CA SER A 110 -29.66 -22.76 5.63
C SER A 110 -30.37 -23.94 4.99
N GLU A 111 -29.60 -24.80 4.32
CA GLU A 111 -30.12 -26.04 3.72
C GLU A 111 -30.66 -26.99 4.78
N LYS A 112 -29.94 -27.14 5.89
CA LYS A 112 -30.31 -28.03 7.00
C LYS A 112 -31.64 -27.66 7.65
N GLU A 113 -31.92 -26.37 7.82
CA GLU A 113 -33.11 -25.89 8.52
C GLU A 113 -34.22 -25.37 7.61
N GLY A 114 -33.96 -25.20 6.31
CA GLY A 114 -34.90 -24.56 5.38
C GLY A 114 -35.18 -23.10 5.71
N ARG A 115 -34.21 -22.41 6.33
CA ARG A 115 -34.29 -21.00 6.75
C ARG A 115 -33.05 -20.24 6.25
N PRO A 116 -33.14 -18.95 5.91
CA PRO A 116 -31.98 -18.23 5.41
C PRO A 116 -31.03 -17.84 6.55
N TYR A 117 -29.79 -18.32 6.48
CA TYR A 117 -28.67 -17.93 7.33
C TYR A 117 -27.54 -17.31 6.51
N ARG A 118 -26.89 -16.30 7.06
CA ARG A 118 -25.74 -15.60 6.45
C ARG A 118 -24.85 -14.99 7.53
N LEU A 119 -23.71 -14.45 7.12
CA LEU A 119 -22.94 -13.53 7.96
C LEU A 119 -23.74 -12.22 8.17
N PRO A 120 -23.57 -11.54 9.31
CA PRO A 120 -24.11 -10.19 9.48
C PRO A 120 -23.49 -9.27 8.42
N THR A 121 -24.28 -8.30 7.94
CA THR A 121 -23.67 -7.13 7.32
C THR A 121 -22.92 -6.35 8.39
N GLU A 122 -21.94 -5.55 7.98
CA GLU A 122 -21.17 -4.68 8.86
C GLU A 122 -22.09 -3.75 9.67
N ALA A 123 -23.10 -3.18 9.02
CA ALA A 123 -24.08 -2.32 9.67
C ALA A 123 -24.96 -3.08 10.68
N GLU A 124 -25.42 -4.29 10.35
CA GLU A 124 -26.16 -5.12 11.30
C GLU A 124 -25.32 -5.50 12.53
N TRP A 125 -24.03 -5.79 12.32
CA TRP A 125 -23.10 -6.10 13.40
C TRP A 125 -22.93 -4.91 14.35
N GLU A 126 -22.63 -3.73 13.81
CA GLU A 126 -22.42 -2.52 14.63
C GLU A 126 -23.72 -2.10 15.34
N TYR A 127 -24.86 -2.18 14.65
CA TYR A 127 -26.17 -1.91 15.23
C TYR A 127 -26.49 -2.86 16.39
N ALA A 128 -26.30 -4.17 16.20
CA ALA A 128 -26.53 -5.17 17.23
C ALA A 128 -25.58 -4.98 18.43
N CYS A 129 -24.30 -4.67 18.17
CA CYS A 129 -23.31 -4.37 19.20
C CYS A 129 -23.75 -3.17 20.06
N ARG A 130 -24.12 -2.06 19.43
CA ARG A 130 -24.55 -0.84 20.14
C ARG A 130 -25.85 -1.03 20.93
N LEU A 131 -26.75 -1.87 20.43
CA LEU A 131 -28.05 -2.11 21.07
C LEU A 131 -27.96 -3.08 22.26
N GLU A 132 -27.21 -4.19 22.11
CA GLU A 132 -27.31 -5.36 22.99
C GLU A 132 -25.94 -5.97 23.37
N GLY A 133 -24.82 -5.29 23.12
CA GLY A 133 -23.45 -5.84 23.25
C GLY A 133 -22.42 -4.99 24.02
N GLN A 134 -22.83 -3.95 24.76
CA GLN A 134 -21.89 -3.02 25.44
C GLN A 134 -21.93 -3.04 26.98
N THR A 135 -22.79 -3.85 27.61
CA THR A 135 -23.00 -3.86 29.08
C THR A 135 -22.78 -5.25 29.70
N GLU A 136 -22.59 -5.34 31.02
CA GLU A 136 -22.48 -6.64 31.72
C GLU A 136 -23.74 -7.52 31.58
N ASP A 137 -24.92 -6.91 31.40
CA ASP A 137 -26.21 -7.58 31.16
C ASP A 137 -26.52 -7.82 29.66
N SER A 138 -25.52 -7.70 28.78
CA SER A 138 -25.69 -7.81 27.32
C SER A 138 -26.28 -9.17 26.91
N LYS A 139 -27.25 -9.13 26.00
CA LYS A 139 -27.79 -10.36 25.38
C LYS A 139 -26.83 -10.96 24.36
N LEU A 140 -25.95 -10.15 23.78
CA LEU A 140 -24.86 -10.58 22.89
C LEU A 140 -23.55 -10.57 23.66
N VAL A 141 -22.78 -11.65 23.57
CA VAL A 141 -21.55 -11.84 24.35
C VAL A 141 -20.34 -11.88 23.42
N GLY A 142 -19.21 -11.33 23.90
CA GLY A 142 -17.92 -11.37 23.21
C GLY A 142 -17.77 -10.38 22.06
N MET A 143 -18.72 -9.44 21.89
CA MET A 143 -18.76 -8.54 20.73
C MET A 143 -17.55 -7.59 20.64
N LEU A 144 -16.85 -7.24 21.72
CA LEU A 144 -15.82 -6.17 21.71
C LEU A 144 -14.44 -6.56 22.23
N ASP A 145 -14.30 -7.72 22.86
CA ASP A 145 -13.13 -8.04 23.70
C ASP A 145 -12.76 -9.53 23.71
N ASP A 146 -13.21 -10.30 22.72
CA ASP A 146 -12.97 -11.74 22.65
C ASP A 146 -12.29 -12.16 21.34
N VAL A 147 -12.98 -12.05 20.20
CA VAL A 147 -12.40 -12.37 18.88
C VAL A 147 -12.76 -11.30 17.86
N VAL A 148 -12.07 -11.35 16.73
CA VAL A 148 -12.45 -10.60 15.54
C VAL A 148 -13.41 -11.45 14.70
N GLU A 149 -14.45 -10.84 14.14
CA GLU A 149 -15.57 -11.52 13.50
C GLU A 149 -15.74 -11.11 12.03
N TRP A 150 -15.86 -12.10 11.14
CA TRP A 150 -16.19 -11.87 9.73
C TRP A 150 -17.57 -11.24 9.55
N CYS A 151 -17.62 -10.15 8.77
CA CYS A 151 -18.84 -9.61 8.19
C CYS A 151 -18.98 -10.03 6.72
N GLN A 152 -20.17 -9.86 6.16
CA GLN A 152 -20.46 -10.17 4.76
C GLN A 152 -19.73 -9.22 3.78
N ASP A 153 -19.50 -7.99 4.20
CA ASP A 153 -19.18 -6.84 3.36
C ASP A 153 -17.73 -6.87 2.85
N TRP A 154 -17.53 -6.37 1.63
CA TRP A 154 -16.19 -5.92 1.23
C TRP A 154 -15.88 -4.60 1.92
N TYR A 155 -14.63 -4.47 2.35
CA TYR A 155 -14.15 -3.25 2.98
C TYR A 155 -14.12 -2.09 1.98
N GLY A 156 -14.49 -0.91 2.45
CA GLY A 156 -14.43 0.33 1.70
C GLY A 156 -14.75 1.54 2.59
N PRO A 157 -14.55 2.77 2.09
CA PRO A 157 -14.79 3.99 2.87
C PRO A 157 -16.26 4.13 3.28
N TYR A 158 -16.61 4.86 4.33
CA TYR A 158 -18.02 5.15 4.60
C TYR A 158 -18.61 6.17 3.63
N SER A 159 -19.93 6.11 3.47
CA SER A 159 -20.69 7.14 2.76
C SER A 159 -20.72 8.42 3.59
N ASP A 160 -20.74 9.58 2.94
CA ASP A 160 -21.04 10.85 3.60
C ASP A 160 -22.55 11.14 3.66
N GLN A 161 -23.38 10.19 3.20
CA GLN A 161 -24.85 10.24 3.21
C GLN A 161 -25.43 9.18 4.14
N ASP A 162 -26.69 9.38 4.52
CA ASP A 162 -27.47 8.39 5.26
C ASP A 162 -27.82 7.18 4.35
N GLU A 163 -27.83 5.97 4.93
CA GLU A 163 -28.00 4.71 4.19
C GLU A 163 -29.10 3.82 4.80
N ILE A 164 -29.70 2.96 3.98
CA ILE A 164 -30.69 1.95 4.40
C ILE A 164 -30.16 0.56 4.03
N ASP A 165 -29.98 -0.29 5.03
CA ASP A 165 -29.42 -1.64 4.90
C ASP A 165 -28.16 -1.69 3.99
N PRO A 166 -27.09 -0.94 4.28
CA PRO A 166 -25.89 -0.93 3.42
C PRO A 166 -25.19 -2.30 3.41
N THR A 167 -24.56 -2.62 2.27
CA THR A 167 -23.86 -3.90 2.03
C THR A 167 -22.38 -3.73 1.67
N GLY A 168 -21.82 -2.56 2.04
CA GLY A 168 -20.42 -2.22 1.84
C GLY A 168 -20.03 -1.99 0.38
N ALA A 169 -18.74 -2.14 0.08
CA ALA A 169 -18.23 -2.02 -1.27
C ALA A 169 -18.62 -3.22 -2.14
N LYS A 170 -18.68 -3.02 -3.46
CA LYS A 170 -18.95 -4.09 -4.42
C LYS A 170 -17.81 -5.10 -4.52
N GLU A 171 -16.58 -4.64 -4.40
CA GLU A 171 -15.35 -5.42 -4.45
C GLU A 171 -14.26 -4.74 -3.63
N GLY A 172 -13.21 -5.48 -3.31
CA GLY A 172 -12.07 -4.96 -2.56
C GLY A 172 -10.99 -6.01 -2.33
N MET A 173 -9.91 -5.63 -1.66
CA MET A 173 -8.83 -6.54 -1.29
C MET A 173 -9.19 -7.41 -0.07
N VAL A 174 -10.01 -6.87 0.84
CA VAL A 174 -10.31 -7.46 2.15
C VAL A 174 -11.80 -7.42 2.49
N ARG A 175 -12.24 -8.41 3.27
CA ARG A 175 -13.57 -8.43 3.90
C ARG A 175 -13.52 -7.70 5.22
N VAL A 176 -14.63 -7.09 5.61
CA VAL A 176 -14.75 -6.39 6.89
C VAL A 176 -14.65 -7.39 8.05
N LEU A 177 -13.88 -6.98 9.04
CA LEU A 177 -13.75 -7.62 10.34
C LEU A 177 -14.21 -6.64 11.44
N ARG A 178 -14.95 -7.15 12.43
CA ARG A 178 -15.46 -6.38 13.57
C ARG A 178 -15.15 -7.07 14.90
N GLY A 179 -15.18 -6.34 16.00
CA GLY A 179 -14.95 -6.88 17.34
C GLY A 179 -13.61 -6.44 17.92
N ASP A 180 -12.80 -7.40 18.36
CA ASP A 180 -11.49 -7.12 18.96
C ASP A 180 -10.44 -6.71 17.90
N LYS A 181 -9.22 -6.38 18.34
CA LYS A 181 -8.07 -6.02 17.49
C LYS A 181 -7.34 -7.23 16.90
N LEU A 182 -6.73 -7.03 15.73
CA LEU A 182 -5.88 -8.04 15.07
C LEU A 182 -4.43 -7.97 15.55
N ASP A 183 -3.87 -6.77 15.62
CA ASP A 183 -2.50 -6.55 16.09
C ASP A 183 -2.40 -6.59 17.61
N VAL A 184 -1.34 -7.25 18.09
CA VAL A 184 -0.98 -7.26 19.51
C VAL A 184 0.27 -6.43 19.74
N ASP A 185 0.24 -5.63 20.80
CA ASP A 185 1.43 -5.06 21.44
C ASP A 185 2.11 -3.84 20.75
N ASP A 186 1.67 -2.66 21.18
CA ASP A 186 2.57 -1.54 21.45
C ASP A 186 2.24 -0.98 22.85
N LYS A 187 3.27 -0.53 23.57
CA LYS A 187 3.17 0.29 24.78
C LYS A 187 2.47 1.64 24.51
N THR A 188 2.16 1.95 23.25
CA THR A 188 1.39 3.13 22.81
C THR A 188 -0.07 2.82 22.45
N ILE A 189 -0.48 1.55 22.30
CA ILE A 189 -1.87 1.17 22.02
C ILE A 189 -2.69 1.37 23.29
N VAL A 190 -3.60 2.35 23.28
CA VAL A 190 -4.55 2.57 24.36
C VAL A 190 -5.68 1.55 24.20
N PRO A 191 -5.89 0.58 25.10
CA PRO A 191 -6.87 -0.51 24.88
C PRO A 191 -8.30 -0.04 24.55
N TRP A 192 -8.73 1.08 25.15
CA TRP A 192 -10.03 1.71 24.87
C TRP A 192 -10.19 2.23 23.44
N SER A 193 -9.07 2.42 22.72
CA SER A 193 -9.10 2.94 21.36
C SER A 193 -9.43 1.89 20.29
N TYR A 194 -9.58 0.61 20.64
CA TYR A 194 -9.89 -0.45 19.67
C TYR A 194 -11.15 -1.25 20.07
N ASN A 195 -11.48 -1.31 21.36
CA ASN A 195 -12.68 -2.01 21.85
C ASN A 195 -13.94 -1.11 21.73
N ARG A 196 -14.28 -0.72 20.50
CA ARG A 196 -15.47 0.10 20.18
C ARG A 196 -16.35 -0.62 19.17
N ALA A 197 -17.66 -0.43 19.27
CA ALA A 197 -18.57 -0.90 18.23
C ALA A 197 -18.26 -0.33 16.84
N ALA A 198 -17.71 0.88 16.77
CA ALA A 198 -17.32 1.54 15.52
C ALA A 198 -15.98 1.04 14.95
N TYR A 199 -15.13 0.39 15.76
CA TYR A 199 -13.86 -0.13 15.28
C TYR A 199 -14.10 -1.19 14.20
N ARG A 200 -13.26 -1.14 13.16
CA ARG A 200 -13.33 -2.03 12.00
C ARG A 200 -11.93 -2.33 11.51
N ALA A 201 -11.73 -3.58 11.12
CA ALA A 201 -10.51 -4.09 10.54
C ALA A 201 -10.83 -4.81 9.22
N GLY A 202 -9.82 -5.39 8.58
CA GLY A 202 -10.04 -6.15 7.36
C GLY A 202 -8.93 -7.15 7.06
N MET A 203 -9.33 -8.31 6.55
CA MET A 203 -8.41 -9.34 6.08
C MET A 203 -8.86 -9.92 4.72
N PRO A 204 -7.92 -10.43 3.89
CA PRO A 204 -8.28 -11.13 2.66
C PRO A 204 -9.23 -12.29 2.98
N PRO A 205 -10.21 -12.62 2.12
CA PRO A 205 -11.20 -13.66 2.43
C PRO A 205 -10.59 -15.07 2.59
N THR A 206 -9.35 -15.26 2.13
CA THR A 206 -8.55 -16.49 2.27
C THR A 206 -7.74 -16.54 3.57
N PHE A 207 -7.71 -15.47 4.37
CA PHE A 207 -7.01 -15.42 5.65
C PHE A 207 -7.64 -16.42 6.63
N GLY A 208 -6.83 -17.38 7.09
CA GLY A 208 -7.29 -18.49 7.91
C GLY A 208 -6.49 -19.78 7.67
N ARG A 209 -6.95 -20.88 8.25
CA ARG A 209 -6.38 -22.21 8.02
C ARG A 209 -6.61 -22.66 6.56
N PRO A 210 -5.69 -23.42 5.95
CA PRO A 210 -4.46 -23.96 6.52
C PRO A 210 -3.27 -22.99 6.46
N HIS A 211 -3.42 -21.85 5.78
CA HIS A 211 -2.31 -20.94 5.50
C HIS A 211 -1.71 -20.33 6.77
N ILE A 212 -2.54 -20.15 7.81
CA ILE A 212 -2.11 -19.57 9.07
C ILE A 212 -2.75 -20.32 10.25
N GLU A 213 -1.93 -20.72 11.21
CA GLU A 213 -2.37 -21.49 12.38
C GLU A 213 -3.03 -20.58 13.43
N ASP A 214 -4.29 -20.89 13.77
CA ASP A 214 -5.10 -20.28 14.82
C ASP A 214 -5.18 -18.72 14.88
N PRO A 215 -5.60 -18.05 13.78
CA PRO A 215 -6.04 -16.65 13.84
C PRO A 215 -7.03 -16.35 14.94
N ASN A 216 -6.91 -15.17 15.55
CA ASN A 216 -7.95 -14.60 16.41
C ASN A 216 -9.20 -14.14 15.62
N VAL A 217 -9.61 -14.90 14.61
CA VAL A 217 -10.71 -14.60 13.70
C VAL A 217 -11.73 -15.73 13.72
N SER A 218 -12.98 -15.39 13.97
CA SER A 218 -14.13 -16.28 13.90
C SER A 218 -15.33 -15.55 13.26
N PHE A 219 -16.55 -16.00 13.52
CA PHE A 219 -17.76 -15.38 12.98
C PHE A 219 -18.99 -15.74 13.79
N ARG A 220 -20.03 -14.92 13.66
CA ARG A 220 -21.39 -15.19 14.12
C ARG A 220 -22.36 -15.22 12.95
N VAL A 221 -23.55 -15.75 13.16
CA VAL A 221 -24.55 -15.93 12.09
C VAL A 221 -25.79 -15.08 12.35
N VAL A 222 -26.41 -14.61 11.27
CA VAL A 222 -27.75 -14.02 11.30
C VAL A 222 -28.73 -14.93 10.56
N GLN A 223 -29.94 -15.08 11.10
CA GLN A 223 -31.06 -15.73 10.42
C GLN A 223 -31.97 -14.65 9.82
N ALA A 224 -31.70 -14.27 8.58
CA ALA A 224 -32.46 -13.27 7.84
C ALA A 224 -32.33 -13.51 6.33
N PRO A 225 -33.30 -13.08 5.51
CA PRO A 225 -33.13 -13.04 4.06
C PRO A 225 -31.88 -12.23 3.66
N PRO A 226 -31.34 -12.44 2.44
CA PRO A 226 -30.31 -11.57 1.88
C PRO A 226 -30.79 -10.11 1.84
N VAL A 227 -29.88 -9.19 2.14
CA VAL A 227 -30.12 -7.76 1.96
C VAL A 227 -30.23 -7.45 0.45
N THR A 228 -31.19 -6.61 0.07
CA THR A 228 -31.47 -6.29 -1.33
C THR A 228 -30.81 -5.01 -1.82
N THR A 229 -30.26 -4.20 -0.91
CA THR A 229 -29.51 -2.99 -1.23
C THR A 229 -28.26 -3.37 -2.05
N PRO A 230 -28.12 -2.86 -3.28
CA PRO A 230 -26.94 -3.12 -4.09
C PRO A 230 -25.68 -2.62 -3.38
N PRO A 231 -24.56 -3.35 -3.46
CA PRO A 231 -23.31 -2.88 -2.89
C PRO A 231 -22.82 -1.64 -3.64
N ARG A 232 -22.08 -0.79 -2.94
CA ARG A 232 -21.65 0.50 -3.47
C ARG A 232 -20.50 0.32 -4.46
N GLU A 233 -20.61 0.96 -5.62
CA GLU A 233 -19.49 1.10 -6.55
C GLU A 233 -18.40 1.96 -5.92
N VAL A 234 -17.15 1.52 -6.00
CA VAL A 234 -15.99 2.26 -5.51
C VAL A 234 -15.09 2.57 -6.70
N MET A 235 -14.68 3.83 -6.81
CA MET A 235 -13.71 4.23 -7.84
C MET A 235 -12.35 3.60 -7.54
N PRO A 236 -11.66 3.04 -8.55
CA PRO A 236 -10.29 2.58 -8.37
C PRO A 236 -9.34 3.69 -7.91
N GLU A 237 -8.27 3.28 -7.26
CA GLU A 237 -7.19 4.14 -6.78
C GLU A 237 -6.46 4.84 -7.94
N PHE A 238 -5.89 6.03 -7.69
CA PHE A 238 -5.23 6.85 -8.72
C PHE A 238 -4.17 6.07 -9.52
N PHE A 239 -3.38 5.24 -8.84
CA PHE A 239 -2.32 4.46 -9.47
C PHE A 239 -2.85 3.29 -10.34
N ARG A 240 -4.15 2.97 -10.29
CA ARG A 240 -4.78 1.90 -11.09
C ARG A 240 -5.61 2.44 -12.27
N LEU A 241 -5.93 3.73 -12.26
CA LEU A 241 -6.68 4.36 -13.34
C LEU A 241 -5.81 4.64 -14.57
N GLY A 242 -6.36 4.50 -15.77
CA GLY A 242 -5.71 4.95 -17.02
C GLY A 242 -4.37 4.27 -17.36
N VAL A 243 -4.15 3.04 -16.91
CA VAL A 243 -2.85 2.35 -17.09
C VAL A 243 -2.67 1.93 -18.56
N LYS A 244 -1.71 2.53 -19.26
CA LYS A 244 -1.33 2.15 -20.63
C LYS A 244 -0.80 0.73 -20.66
N GLN A 245 -1.39 -0.13 -21.49
CA GLN A 245 -0.96 -1.53 -21.64
C GLN A 245 -0.03 -1.72 -22.84
N SER A 246 -0.06 -0.77 -23.77
CA SER A 246 0.61 -0.85 -25.06
C SER A 246 1.62 0.27 -25.28
N THR A 247 2.23 0.79 -24.21
CA THR A 247 3.42 1.65 -24.34
C THR A 247 4.47 0.85 -25.11
N GLY A 248 4.62 1.14 -26.40
CA GLY A 248 5.37 0.28 -27.31
C GLY A 248 6.84 0.16 -26.88
N GLU A 249 7.47 -0.98 -27.16
CA GLU A 249 8.89 -1.21 -26.85
C GLU A 249 9.80 -0.10 -27.40
N THR A 250 9.47 0.43 -28.59
CA THR A 250 10.19 1.56 -29.19
C THR A 250 10.07 2.83 -28.37
N ALA A 251 8.90 3.12 -27.79
CA ALA A 251 8.72 4.28 -26.91
C ALA A 251 9.64 4.16 -25.69
N MET A 252 9.66 2.97 -25.07
CA MET A 252 10.47 2.67 -23.88
C MET A 252 11.98 2.67 -24.09
N GLN A 253 12.46 2.79 -25.33
CA GLN A 253 13.89 2.94 -25.64
C GLN A 253 14.34 4.41 -25.64
N HIS A 254 13.40 5.36 -25.67
CA HIS A 254 13.74 6.78 -25.68
C HIS A 254 14.19 7.26 -24.29
N ALA A 255 15.38 7.85 -24.26
CA ALA A 255 16.03 8.42 -23.10
C ALA A 255 17.06 9.48 -23.55
N PRO A 256 17.55 10.29 -22.60
CA PRO A 256 18.77 11.05 -22.80
C PRO A 256 19.92 10.18 -23.34
N ASP A 257 20.73 10.77 -24.22
CA ASP A 257 21.87 10.09 -24.85
C ASP A 257 22.75 9.42 -23.78
N PRO A 258 22.90 8.09 -23.79
CA PRO A 258 23.65 7.37 -22.76
C PRO A 258 25.15 7.70 -22.76
N ALA A 259 25.70 8.29 -23.83
CA ALA A 259 27.07 8.77 -23.88
C ALA A 259 27.25 10.17 -23.27
N ARG A 260 26.15 10.89 -22.99
CA ARG A 260 26.16 12.23 -22.42
C ARG A 260 25.65 12.17 -20.97
N PRO A 261 26.36 12.78 -20.01
CA PRO A 261 25.92 12.81 -18.63
C PRO A 261 24.51 13.41 -18.50
N TYR A 262 23.63 12.69 -17.82
CA TYR A 262 22.30 13.17 -17.47
C TYR A 262 22.06 12.98 -15.98
N PHE A 263 21.55 14.01 -15.32
CA PHE A 263 21.12 13.98 -13.93
C PHE A 263 19.95 14.94 -13.74
N ARG A 264 18.98 14.52 -12.95
CA ARG A 264 17.84 15.34 -12.55
C ARG A 264 17.24 14.82 -11.24
N LYS A 265 16.64 15.71 -10.45
CA LYS A 265 15.76 15.36 -9.33
C LYS A 265 14.35 15.91 -9.51
N ARG A 266 13.38 15.33 -8.79
CA ARG A 266 11.96 15.70 -8.78
C ARG A 266 11.38 15.51 -7.38
N TYR A 267 10.37 16.30 -7.03
CA TYR A 267 9.48 15.96 -5.93
C TYR A 267 8.70 14.69 -6.26
N MET A 268 8.51 13.85 -5.24
CA MET A 268 7.97 12.51 -5.41
C MET A 268 6.51 12.41 -4.98
N ILE A 269 6.18 12.92 -3.79
CA ILE A 269 4.85 12.77 -3.18
C ILE A 269 4.24 14.17 -3.06
N ALA A 270 2.96 14.29 -3.40
CA ALA A 270 2.21 15.49 -3.04
C ALA A 270 1.98 15.51 -1.53
N THR A 271 2.64 16.45 -0.84
CA THR A 271 2.63 16.47 0.63
C THR A 271 1.90 17.71 1.18
N PRO A 272 1.19 17.55 2.31
CA PRO A 272 0.92 18.68 3.21
C PRO A 272 2.26 19.26 3.69
N PRO A 273 2.33 20.44 4.34
CA PRO A 273 3.59 20.87 4.91
C PRO A 273 4.01 19.83 5.95
N GLU A 274 5.10 19.11 5.66
CA GLU A 274 5.74 18.11 6.53
C GLU A 274 6.23 18.72 7.86
N THR A 275 6.10 20.04 8.01
CA THR A 275 6.50 20.86 9.14
C THR A 275 5.53 20.86 10.33
N TRP A 276 4.57 19.93 10.44
CA TRP A 276 3.71 19.91 11.63
C TRP A 276 4.46 19.34 12.83
N GLU A 277 4.97 20.26 13.66
CA GLU A 277 5.50 19.95 14.98
C GLU A 277 4.48 19.12 15.79
N GLY A 278 4.90 17.97 16.33
CA GLY A 278 4.08 17.10 17.19
C GLY A 278 3.55 15.81 16.55
N ASN A 279 4.08 15.42 15.39
CA ASN A 279 3.60 14.34 14.51
C ASN A 279 3.80 12.88 14.99
N HIS A 280 3.69 12.62 16.29
CA HIS A 280 3.97 11.29 16.86
C HIS A 280 2.74 10.53 17.37
N TYR A 281 1.52 11.06 17.15
CA TYR A 281 0.28 10.38 17.50
C TYR A 281 -0.84 10.77 16.52
N GLU A 282 -1.78 9.85 16.28
CA GLU A 282 -2.99 10.14 15.51
C GLU A 282 -3.73 11.33 16.16
N ASN A 283 -3.71 12.48 15.48
CA ASN A 283 -4.25 13.72 16.01
C ASN A 283 -5.49 14.12 15.20
N PRO A 284 -6.67 14.31 15.84
CA PRO A 284 -7.89 14.75 15.16
C PRO A 284 -7.72 16.01 14.29
N ILE A 285 -6.79 16.90 14.66
CA ILE A 285 -6.45 18.09 13.87
C ILE A 285 -5.83 17.70 12.52
N HIS A 286 -4.99 16.68 12.47
CA HIS A 286 -4.34 16.23 11.24
C HIS A 286 -5.35 15.57 10.29
N LYS A 287 -6.21 14.69 10.79
CA LYS A 287 -7.30 14.07 10.01
C LYS A 287 -8.19 15.13 9.38
N ARG A 288 -8.59 16.13 10.19
CA ARG A 288 -9.39 17.27 9.72
C ARG A 288 -8.67 18.05 8.62
N LYS A 289 -7.37 18.29 8.78
CA LYS A 289 -6.56 18.99 7.77
C LYS A 289 -6.41 18.19 6.47
N MET A 290 -6.24 16.87 6.52
CA MET A 290 -6.23 16.03 5.30
C MET A 290 -7.57 16.09 4.59
N ASP A 291 -8.67 16.02 5.35
CA ASP A 291 -10.03 16.16 4.81
C ASP A 291 -10.24 17.52 4.13
N PHE A 292 -9.74 18.63 4.68
CA PHE A 292 -9.77 19.95 4.02
C PHE A 292 -9.02 19.98 2.68
N LEU A 293 -7.90 19.27 2.59
CA LEU A 293 -7.15 19.13 1.34
C LEU A 293 -7.85 18.22 0.34
N GLY A 294 -8.78 17.39 0.82
CA GLY A 294 -9.37 16.29 0.08
C GLY A 294 -8.43 15.09 -0.06
N LEU A 295 -7.33 15.06 0.70
CA LEU A 295 -6.45 13.89 0.74
C LEU A 295 -7.02 12.82 1.67
N HIS A 296 -6.56 11.59 1.47
CA HIS A 296 -6.94 10.48 2.32
C HIS A 296 -6.49 10.73 3.77
N PRO A 297 -7.37 10.61 4.77
CA PRO A 297 -7.04 10.98 6.16
C PRO A 297 -6.03 10.04 6.85
N GLY A 298 -5.77 8.86 6.27
CA GLY A 298 -4.65 7.98 6.67
C GLY A 298 -3.27 8.45 6.16
N LEU A 299 -3.19 9.49 5.32
CA LEU A 299 -1.92 10.04 4.89
C LEU A 299 -1.24 10.77 6.06
N GLY A 300 -0.22 10.12 6.61
CA GLY A 300 0.59 10.62 7.71
C GLY A 300 1.80 11.42 7.22
N GLY A 301 2.50 12.06 8.16
CA GLY A 301 3.72 12.81 7.86
C GLY A 301 4.99 11.96 7.80
N HIS A 302 4.91 10.67 8.07
CA HIS A 302 6.05 9.75 8.05
C HIS A 302 5.95 8.82 6.85
N GLN A 303 6.74 9.10 5.81
CA GLN A 303 6.83 8.30 4.60
C GLN A 303 8.13 7.51 4.63
N HIS A 304 8.02 6.19 4.72
CA HIS A 304 9.17 5.35 5.01
C HIS A 304 9.14 4.02 4.23
N SER A 305 10.33 3.45 4.02
CA SER A 305 10.59 2.14 3.42
C SER A 305 10.07 2.04 1.99
N PRO A 306 10.72 2.74 1.04
CA PRO A 306 10.24 2.79 -0.33
C PRO A 306 10.53 1.47 -1.05
N ALA A 307 9.51 1.00 -1.76
CA ALA A 307 9.58 0.00 -2.82
C ALA A 307 9.32 0.71 -4.15
N LEU A 308 10.21 0.53 -5.12
CA LEU A 308 10.09 1.12 -6.45
C LEU A 308 10.25 0.01 -7.47
N GLU A 309 9.49 0.06 -8.56
CA GLU A 309 9.72 -0.81 -9.70
C GLU A 309 9.39 -0.12 -11.03
N VAL A 310 10.15 -0.49 -12.06
CA VAL A 310 9.86 -0.13 -13.45
C VAL A 310 8.94 -1.20 -14.03
N LEU A 311 7.72 -0.82 -14.40
CA LEU A 311 6.70 -1.73 -14.92
C LEU A 311 6.91 -2.02 -16.41
N SER A 312 6.23 -3.05 -16.92
CA SER A 312 6.38 -3.51 -18.30
C SER A 312 5.92 -2.50 -19.35
N ASN A 313 5.11 -1.51 -18.97
CA ASN A 313 4.70 -0.38 -19.80
C ASN A 313 5.61 0.86 -19.65
N GLY A 314 6.71 0.77 -18.89
CA GLY A 314 7.66 1.85 -18.64
C GLY A 314 7.29 2.78 -17.48
N ASP A 315 6.11 2.63 -16.89
CA ASP A 315 5.73 3.40 -15.71
C ASP A 315 6.64 3.06 -14.52
N LEU A 316 6.83 4.02 -13.61
CA LEU A 316 7.34 3.72 -12.28
C LEU A 316 6.16 3.59 -11.32
N LEU A 317 6.16 2.51 -10.54
CA LEU A 317 5.29 2.36 -9.38
C LEU A 317 6.13 2.46 -8.12
N LEU A 318 5.75 3.36 -7.23
CA LEU A 318 6.30 3.46 -5.88
C LEU A 318 5.24 3.05 -4.88
N VAL A 319 5.65 2.25 -3.89
CA VAL A 319 4.90 1.98 -2.68
C VAL A 319 5.76 2.34 -1.47
N THR A 320 5.23 3.15 -0.56
CA THR A 320 5.83 3.42 0.76
C THR A 320 4.78 3.10 1.82
N TYR A 321 5.18 2.81 3.05
CA TYR A 321 4.20 2.96 4.12
C TYR A 321 4.10 4.42 4.56
N SER A 322 2.88 4.82 4.86
CA SER A 322 2.53 6.12 5.41
C SER A 322 2.00 5.89 6.82
N ALA A 323 2.59 6.57 7.81
CA ALA A 323 2.20 6.37 9.19
C ALA A 323 2.19 7.65 10.02
N TRP A 324 1.57 7.56 11.20
CA TRP A 324 1.74 8.51 12.30
C TRP A 324 2.91 8.08 13.20
N THR A 325 3.03 6.77 13.43
CA THR A 325 4.17 6.11 14.07
C THR A 325 4.42 4.78 13.38
N GLU A 326 5.69 4.37 13.30
CA GLU A 326 6.15 3.20 12.55
C GLU A 326 5.48 1.87 12.95
N TYR A 327 4.98 1.74 14.19
CA TYR A 327 4.40 0.48 14.69
C TYR A 327 2.91 0.58 15.06
N ASN A 328 2.18 1.55 14.50
CA ASN A 328 0.73 1.69 14.65
C ASN A 328 -0.02 0.65 13.78
N PRO A 329 -1.10 0.00 14.26
CA PRO A 329 -2.02 -0.79 13.43
C PRO A 329 -2.65 -0.06 12.24
N GLU A 330 -2.69 1.27 12.25
CA GLU A 330 -3.20 2.10 11.13
C GLU A 330 -2.11 2.47 10.10
N LEU A 331 -0.91 1.89 10.21
CA LEU A 331 0.13 2.05 9.19
C LEU A 331 -0.29 1.29 7.94
N ALA A 332 -0.42 2.02 6.83
CA ALA A 332 -0.93 1.50 5.57
C ALA A 332 0.04 1.79 4.41
N LEU A 333 0.00 0.95 3.37
CA LEU A 333 0.81 1.15 2.17
C LEU A 333 0.15 2.13 1.21
N MET A 334 0.84 3.24 0.98
CA MET A 334 0.50 4.25 0.00
C MET A 334 1.23 3.95 -1.31
N ALA A 335 0.51 4.03 -2.43
CA ALA A 335 1.06 3.89 -3.76
C ALA A 335 0.92 5.18 -4.59
N ILE A 336 1.95 5.49 -5.38
CA ILE A 336 1.97 6.56 -6.38
C ILE A 336 2.58 6.03 -7.68
N ARG A 337 2.19 6.63 -8.82
CA ARG A 337 2.67 6.24 -10.15
C ARG A 337 3.30 7.44 -10.85
N LEU A 338 4.44 7.24 -11.50
CA LEU A 338 4.96 8.12 -12.54
C LEU A 338 4.71 7.43 -13.88
N ARG A 339 3.76 7.95 -14.64
CA ARG A 339 3.42 7.37 -15.95
C ARG A 339 4.54 7.63 -16.95
N TYR A 340 4.80 6.68 -17.84
CA TYR A 340 5.81 6.84 -18.87
C TYR A 340 5.46 8.03 -19.78
N GLY A 341 6.38 8.98 -19.88
CA GLY A 341 6.19 10.25 -20.57
C GLY A 341 5.62 11.40 -19.72
N HIS A 342 5.26 11.17 -18.46
CA HIS A 342 4.97 12.25 -17.51
C HIS A 342 6.26 12.83 -16.93
N ASP A 343 6.19 14.10 -16.56
CA ASP A 343 7.25 14.80 -15.84
C ASP A 343 7.00 14.92 -14.34
N GLN A 344 5.79 14.56 -13.88
CA GLN A 344 5.33 14.67 -12.49
C GLN A 344 4.61 13.38 -12.05
N TRP A 345 4.78 13.03 -10.78
CA TRP A 345 4.06 11.92 -10.15
C TRP A 345 2.57 12.25 -9.99
N GLU A 346 1.74 11.20 -10.00
CA GLU A 346 0.30 11.30 -9.70
C GLU A 346 0.04 11.53 -8.20
N MET A 347 -1.21 11.88 -7.86
CA MET A 347 -1.65 11.93 -6.46
C MET A 347 -1.51 10.57 -5.75
N PRO A 348 -1.15 10.54 -4.45
CA PRO A 348 -1.09 9.32 -3.67
C PRO A 348 -2.46 8.72 -3.40
N SER A 349 -2.50 7.38 -3.28
CA SER A 349 -3.68 6.64 -2.81
C SER A 349 -3.28 5.38 -2.08
N PHE A 350 -4.12 4.98 -1.12
CA PHE A 350 -4.01 3.70 -0.43
C PHE A 350 -4.77 2.65 -1.22
N GLY A 351 -4.09 1.59 -1.63
CA GLY A 351 -4.69 0.45 -2.34
C GLY A 351 -4.18 -0.90 -1.85
N PHE A 352 -3.23 -0.91 -0.93
CA PHE A 352 -2.66 -2.12 -0.32
C PHE A 352 -2.69 -1.93 1.20
N ASP A 353 -3.88 -2.03 1.77
CA ASP A 353 -4.14 -1.81 3.19
C ASP A 353 -4.94 -2.98 3.77
N LEU A 354 -4.42 -3.58 4.83
CA LEU A 354 -5.07 -4.53 5.74
C LEU A 354 -5.45 -3.73 6.99
N PRO A 355 -6.62 -3.05 6.99
CA PRO A 355 -6.95 -2.10 8.04
C PRO A 355 -6.98 -2.77 9.40
N GLY A 356 -6.41 -2.11 10.41
CA GLY A 356 -6.21 -2.66 11.74
C GLY A 356 -4.99 -3.59 11.87
N VAL A 357 -4.11 -3.61 10.86
CA VAL A 357 -2.84 -4.33 10.84
C VAL A 357 -1.73 -3.42 10.31
N ASN A 358 -0.57 -3.46 10.98
CA ASN A 358 0.61 -2.72 10.57
C ASN A 358 1.19 -3.29 9.24
N ASP A 359 0.84 -2.71 8.10
CA ASP A 359 1.32 -3.14 6.78
C ASP A 359 2.73 -2.63 6.49
N HIS A 360 3.72 -3.39 6.93
CA HIS A 360 5.09 -2.93 7.02
C HIS A 360 5.93 -3.31 5.79
N ALA A 361 6.95 -2.49 5.55
CA ALA A 361 8.11 -2.86 4.72
C ALA A 361 7.75 -3.43 3.32
N PRO A 362 7.21 -2.61 2.42
CA PRO A 362 6.89 -3.06 1.07
C PRO A 362 8.16 -3.38 0.28
N LEU A 363 8.02 -4.34 -0.65
CA LEU A 363 8.98 -4.70 -1.68
C LEU A 363 8.23 -4.87 -3.00
N LEU A 364 8.73 -4.24 -4.06
CA LEU A 364 8.29 -4.48 -5.43
C LEU A 364 9.38 -5.18 -6.22
N TRP A 365 8.97 -6.17 -7.01
CA TRP A 365 9.86 -6.91 -7.90
C TRP A 365 9.14 -7.36 -9.16
N THR A 366 9.73 -7.07 -10.33
CA THR A 366 9.25 -7.57 -11.62
C THR A 366 10.03 -8.79 -12.05
N ASP A 367 9.33 -9.89 -12.35
CA ASP A 367 9.84 -11.12 -12.95
C ASP A 367 9.15 -11.38 -14.29
N GLY A 368 9.84 -11.07 -15.39
CA GLY A 368 9.24 -11.10 -16.73
C GLY A 368 8.12 -10.06 -16.87
N HIS A 369 6.89 -10.51 -17.13
CA HIS A 369 5.71 -9.65 -17.24
C HIS A 369 4.91 -9.53 -15.93
N ALA A 370 5.27 -10.29 -14.90
CA ALA A 370 4.63 -10.25 -13.61
C ALA A 370 5.35 -9.25 -12.70
N THR A 371 4.61 -8.38 -12.04
CA THR A 371 5.14 -7.55 -10.95
C THR A 371 4.48 -7.98 -9.65
N HIS A 372 5.31 -8.22 -8.64
CA HIS A 372 4.91 -8.68 -7.33
C HIS A 372 5.11 -7.58 -6.30
N LEU A 373 4.09 -7.37 -5.45
CA LEU A 373 4.20 -6.54 -4.25
C LEU A 373 4.18 -7.46 -3.04
N PHE A 374 5.27 -7.45 -2.27
CA PHE A 374 5.39 -8.14 -0.99
C PHE A 374 5.39 -7.12 0.15
N TRP A 375 4.86 -7.50 1.32
CA TRP A 375 4.95 -6.72 2.55
C TRP A 375 4.81 -7.66 3.76
N GLY A 376 5.08 -7.16 4.96
CA GLY A 376 4.97 -7.93 6.19
C GLY A 376 4.06 -7.27 7.22
N SER A 377 3.77 -7.99 8.31
CA SER A 377 2.93 -7.51 9.41
C SER A 377 3.56 -7.87 10.77
N PRO A 378 4.56 -7.12 11.24
CA PRO A 378 5.38 -7.47 12.41
C PRO A 378 4.63 -7.49 13.73
N LYS A 379 3.43 -6.93 13.78
CA LYS A 379 2.57 -6.87 14.98
C LYS A 379 1.39 -7.83 14.95
N LEU A 380 1.23 -8.56 13.85
CA LEU A 380 0.23 -9.62 13.76
C LEU A 380 0.76 -10.84 14.54
N PRO A 381 0.03 -11.38 15.54
CA PRO A 381 0.48 -12.44 16.47
C PRO A 381 0.80 -13.80 15.82
N MET A 382 0.73 -13.87 14.51
CA MET A 382 0.60 -15.07 13.69
C MET A 382 1.89 -15.44 12.96
N HIS A 383 2.94 -14.62 13.13
CA HIS A 383 4.27 -14.75 12.52
C HIS A 383 4.25 -15.15 11.04
N VAL A 384 3.57 -14.34 10.21
CA VAL A 384 3.67 -14.44 8.76
C VAL A 384 4.90 -13.66 8.32
N ALA A 385 5.88 -14.31 7.69
CA ALA A 385 7.12 -13.64 7.26
C ALA A 385 6.86 -12.51 6.25
N PHE A 386 5.91 -12.73 5.35
CA PHE A 386 5.46 -11.79 4.34
C PHE A 386 4.15 -12.29 3.72
N GLN A 387 3.45 -11.40 3.03
CA GLN A 387 2.32 -11.68 2.15
C GLN A 387 2.56 -10.97 0.83
N TRP A 388 1.84 -11.36 -0.22
CA TRP A 388 2.03 -10.71 -1.52
C TRP A 388 0.79 -10.71 -2.42
N THR A 389 0.78 -9.79 -3.37
CA THR A 389 -0.13 -9.76 -4.53
C THR A 389 0.69 -9.62 -5.82
N THR A 390 0.07 -9.89 -6.97
CA THR A 390 0.72 -9.88 -8.29
C THR A 390 -0.15 -9.17 -9.31
N THR A 391 0.47 -8.42 -10.20
CA THR A 391 -0.14 -7.83 -11.39
C THR A 391 0.55 -8.36 -12.64
N TYR A 392 -0.21 -8.46 -13.73
CA TYR A 392 0.27 -8.85 -15.06
C TYR A 392 0.00 -7.77 -16.11
N ASP A 393 -0.55 -6.65 -15.70
CA ASP A 393 -1.04 -5.57 -16.56
C ASP A 393 -0.52 -4.21 -16.07
N SER A 394 0.76 -4.19 -15.66
CA SER A 394 1.43 -2.98 -15.16
C SER A 394 0.67 -2.31 -14.02
N GLY A 395 0.12 -3.08 -13.09
CA GLY A 395 -0.50 -2.59 -11.87
C GLY A 395 -1.90 -2.00 -12.06
N ALA A 396 -2.59 -2.29 -13.16
CA ALA A 396 -4.00 -1.89 -13.34
C ALA A 396 -4.92 -2.76 -12.48
N ASN A 397 -4.68 -4.08 -12.51
CA ASN A 397 -5.36 -5.08 -11.71
C ASN A 397 -4.36 -5.91 -10.92
N TRP A 398 -4.80 -6.34 -9.74
CA TRP A 398 -4.00 -7.09 -8.78
C TRP A 398 -4.75 -8.35 -8.39
N GLU A 399 -4.02 -9.46 -8.34
CA GLU A 399 -4.54 -10.74 -7.86
C GLU A 399 -4.89 -10.68 -6.37
N PRO A 400 -5.75 -11.58 -5.87
CA PRO A 400 -5.98 -11.73 -4.44
C PRO A 400 -4.67 -11.93 -3.66
N VAL A 401 -4.62 -11.38 -2.44
CA VAL A 401 -3.48 -11.52 -1.53
C VAL A 401 -3.22 -12.99 -1.19
N ARG A 402 -1.94 -13.35 -1.17
CA ARG A 402 -1.45 -14.70 -0.88
C ARG A 402 -0.53 -14.69 0.34
N PHE A 403 -0.53 -15.83 1.03
CA PHE A 403 0.32 -16.10 2.19
C PHE A 403 1.26 -17.27 1.87
N PRO A 404 2.48 -17.28 2.43
CA PRO A 404 3.49 -18.28 2.08
C PRO A 404 3.14 -19.64 2.68
N GLU A 405 3.23 -20.68 1.86
CA GLU A 405 3.22 -22.07 2.32
C GLU A 405 4.66 -22.55 2.50
N PHE A 406 5.07 -22.90 3.71
CA PHE A 406 6.44 -23.34 3.99
C PHE A 406 6.57 -24.88 3.91
N THR A 407 7.64 -25.38 3.28
CA THR A 407 7.91 -26.83 3.16
C THR A 407 8.48 -27.48 4.44
N GLY A 408 8.38 -26.81 5.58
CA GLY A 408 8.89 -27.21 6.89
C GLY A 408 8.48 -26.19 7.95
N SER A 409 8.91 -26.37 9.21
CA SER A 409 8.71 -25.34 10.22
C SER A 409 9.49 -24.09 9.78
N PRO A 410 8.83 -22.95 9.51
CA PRO A 410 9.56 -21.73 9.23
C PRO A 410 10.46 -21.45 10.43
N GLY A 411 11.74 -21.15 10.18
CA GLY A 411 12.61 -20.58 11.21
C GLY A 411 12.04 -19.24 11.71
N ILE A 412 12.53 -18.75 12.85
CA ILE A 412 12.12 -17.43 13.36
C ILE A 412 12.77 -16.36 12.45
N GLY A 413 12.01 -15.84 11.49
CA GLY A 413 12.33 -14.64 10.72
C GLY A 413 11.48 -13.45 11.20
N GLY A 414 11.94 -12.23 10.94
CA GLY A 414 11.13 -11.04 11.14
C GLY A 414 10.10 -10.89 10.02
N SER A 415 8.94 -10.32 10.32
CA SER A 415 7.89 -10.04 9.32
C SER A 415 8.10 -8.68 8.64
N GLN A 416 9.31 -8.45 8.11
CA GLN A 416 9.69 -7.20 7.45
C GLN A 416 10.52 -7.49 6.20
N PRO A 417 9.89 -7.54 5.01
CA PRO A 417 10.62 -7.68 3.75
C PRO A 417 11.62 -6.53 3.56
N ILE A 418 12.81 -6.87 3.10
CA ILE A 418 13.79 -5.87 2.68
C ILE A 418 13.64 -5.71 1.17
N ASN A 419 13.89 -4.52 0.61
CA ASN A 419 13.58 -4.14 -0.79
C ASN A 419 14.39 -4.85 -1.90
N THR A 420 14.90 -6.07 -1.65
CA THR A 420 15.54 -6.95 -2.64
C THR A 420 14.76 -8.26 -2.87
N ALA A 421 14.50 -8.56 -4.14
CA ALA A 421 14.17 -9.91 -4.60
C ALA A 421 14.85 -10.16 -5.95
N PHE A 422 15.18 -11.41 -6.23
CA PHE A 422 15.80 -11.82 -7.49
C PHE A 422 15.56 -13.28 -7.78
N ARG A 423 15.71 -13.65 -9.05
CA ARG A 423 15.78 -15.04 -9.51
C ARG A 423 17.22 -15.35 -9.90
N ASP A 424 17.80 -16.39 -9.33
CA ASP A 424 19.14 -16.84 -9.70
C ASP A 424 19.14 -17.58 -11.06
N ARG A 425 20.33 -17.94 -11.53
CA ARG A 425 20.51 -18.67 -12.79
C ARG A 425 19.85 -20.05 -12.82
N ASN A 426 19.67 -20.67 -11.66
CA ASN A 426 19.03 -21.98 -11.49
C ASN A 426 17.50 -21.88 -11.46
N GLY A 427 16.97 -20.65 -11.47
CA GLY A 427 15.56 -20.37 -11.44
C GLY A 427 14.97 -20.29 -10.03
N THR A 428 15.79 -20.40 -8.98
CA THR A 428 15.36 -20.20 -7.59
C THR A 428 15.06 -18.72 -7.37
N ILE A 429 13.89 -18.43 -6.80
CA ILE A 429 13.50 -17.08 -6.41
C ILE A 429 13.92 -16.88 -4.96
N PHE A 430 14.58 -15.75 -4.69
CA PHE A 430 14.91 -15.30 -3.36
C PHE A 430 14.22 -13.97 -3.05
N ILE A 431 13.69 -13.86 -1.84
CA ILE A 431 13.22 -12.59 -1.29
C ILE A 431 13.91 -12.32 0.05
N SER A 432 14.33 -11.08 0.26
CA SER A 432 15.01 -10.69 1.50
C SER A 432 14.03 -10.27 2.59
N CYS A 433 14.37 -10.62 3.82
CA CYS A 433 13.60 -10.29 5.02
C CYS A 433 14.55 -10.03 6.19
N ASP A 434 14.16 -9.17 7.12
CA ASP A 434 14.90 -9.05 8.38
C ASP A 434 14.80 -10.36 9.18
N GLY A 435 15.84 -10.65 9.97
CA GLY A 435 15.86 -11.77 10.90
C GLY A 435 14.93 -11.55 12.09
N ALA A 436 14.96 -12.50 13.03
CA ALA A 436 14.18 -12.41 14.25
C ALA A 436 14.38 -11.07 14.98
N GLU A 437 13.37 -10.64 15.73
CA GLU A 437 13.44 -9.39 16.49
C GLU A 437 14.72 -9.36 17.35
N ASN A 438 15.49 -8.27 17.25
CA ASN A 438 16.78 -8.07 17.93
C ASN A 438 17.95 -8.98 17.50
N SER A 439 17.83 -9.82 16.46
CA SER A 439 18.91 -10.74 16.06
C SER A 439 20.14 -10.05 15.45
N ALA A 440 19.99 -8.82 14.96
CA ALA A 440 21.02 -8.11 14.19
C ALA A 440 21.40 -8.81 12.85
N GLU A 441 20.45 -9.52 12.24
CA GLU A 441 20.65 -10.31 11.03
C GLU A 441 19.54 -10.08 10.00
N SER A 442 19.81 -10.39 8.73
CA SER A 442 18.83 -10.51 7.64
C SER A 442 18.94 -11.90 7.02
N LEU A 443 17.92 -12.34 6.30
CA LEU A 443 17.86 -13.64 5.65
C LEU A 443 17.21 -13.57 4.27
N LEU A 444 17.31 -14.67 3.51
CA LEU A 444 16.61 -14.86 2.25
C LEU A 444 15.62 -16.03 2.39
N TRP A 445 14.37 -15.83 2.00
CA TRP A 445 13.43 -16.93 1.76
C TRP A 445 13.59 -17.40 0.32
N ALA A 446 13.60 -18.71 0.09
CA ALA A 446 13.78 -19.30 -1.24
C ALA A 446 12.54 -20.04 -1.73
N SER A 447 12.26 -19.97 -3.03
CA SER A 447 11.24 -20.75 -3.71
C SER A 447 11.78 -21.36 -5.00
N ASP A 448 11.67 -22.68 -5.12
CA ASP A 448 12.17 -23.47 -6.26
C ASP A 448 11.03 -23.88 -7.23
N ASP A 449 9.77 -23.51 -6.93
CA ASP A 449 8.57 -23.98 -7.64
C ASP A 449 7.67 -22.85 -8.17
N GLY A 450 8.22 -21.64 -8.26
CA GLY A 450 7.53 -20.45 -8.75
C GLY A 450 6.59 -19.85 -7.71
N MET A 451 7.07 -19.69 -6.47
CA MET A 451 6.36 -19.08 -5.34
C MET A 451 5.14 -19.88 -4.86
N LYS A 452 5.05 -21.18 -5.15
CA LYS A 452 4.00 -22.02 -4.58
C LYS A 452 4.35 -22.40 -3.15
N THR A 453 5.61 -22.77 -2.93
CA THR A 453 6.14 -23.05 -1.60
C THR A 453 7.44 -22.31 -1.35
N TRP A 454 7.73 -22.10 -0.06
CA TRP A 454 8.88 -21.36 0.43
C TRP A 454 9.67 -22.17 1.46
N ARG A 455 10.98 -21.91 1.55
CA ARG A 455 11.88 -22.49 2.55
C ARG A 455 12.89 -21.47 3.06
N ASP A 456 13.33 -21.67 4.30
CA ASP A 456 14.51 -21.00 4.86
C ASP A 456 15.77 -21.79 4.44
N PRO A 457 16.69 -21.23 3.64
CA PRO A 457 17.96 -21.86 3.31
C PRO A 457 18.90 -22.01 4.51
N GLY A 458 18.71 -21.22 5.58
CA GLY A 458 19.47 -21.26 6.82
C GLY A 458 20.51 -20.16 7.00
N GLY A 459 21.00 -19.53 5.92
CA GLY A 459 22.01 -18.47 6.01
C GLY A 459 21.48 -17.16 6.61
N ARG A 460 22.36 -16.44 7.32
CA ARG A 460 22.10 -15.12 7.92
C ARG A 460 23.22 -14.14 7.62
N THR A 461 22.87 -12.90 7.30
CA THR A 461 23.85 -11.81 7.13
C THR A 461 24.26 -11.24 8.48
N ASN A 462 25.42 -10.58 8.55
CA ASN A 462 25.86 -9.87 9.74
C ASN A 462 25.38 -8.41 9.72
N GLY A 463 24.07 -8.21 9.91
CA GLY A 463 23.39 -6.90 9.97
C GLY A 463 21.91 -7.00 9.58
N VAL A 464 21.11 -6.01 9.99
CA VAL A 464 19.70 -5.87 9.57
C VAL A 464 19.59 -4.90 8.39
N HIS A 465 18.50 -5.00 7.64
CA HIS A 465 18.24 -4.26 6.41
C HIS A 465 19.35 -4.47 5.37
N SER A 466 19.86 -5.69 5.27
CA SER A 466 20.86 -6.06 4.26
C SER A 466 20.26 -6.02 2.87
N ILE A 467 20.91 -5.33 1.94
CA ILE A 467 20.48 -5.27 0.54
C ILE A 467 21.35 -6.21 -0.28
N PHE A 468 20.71 -7.05 -1.07
CA PHE A 468 21.36 -8.13 -1.79
C PHE A 468 21.49 -7.83 -3.29
N ALA A 469 22.43 -8.48 -3.95
CA ALA A 469 22.52 -8.57 -5.40
C ALA A 469 23.20 -9.88 -5.78
N LEU A 470 22.82 -10.43 -6.94
CA LEU A 470 23.59 -11.51 -7.54
C LEU A 470 24.96 -10.99 -7.98
N LEU A 471 25.98 -11.85 -7.92
CA LEU A 471 27.28 -11.63 -8.54
C LEU A 471 27.25 -11.94 -10.04
N SER A 472 28.34 -11.66 -10.75
CA SER A 472 28.40 -11.81 -12.21
C SER A 472 28.22 -13.24 -12.72
N ASP A 473 28.42 -14.24 -11.86
CA ASP A 473 28.15 -15.65 -12.15
C ASP A 473 26.65 -15.99 -12.22
N GLY A 474 25.79 -15.13 -11.68
CA GLY A 474 24.34 -15.29 -11.61
C GLY A 474 23.85 -16.24 -10.51
N GLU A 475 24.73 -16.69 -9.62
CA GLU A 475 24.44 -17.68 -8.57
C GLU A 475 24.94 -17.23 -7.19
N SER A 476 26.14 -16.66 -7.13
CA SER A 476 26.70 -16.14 -5.89
C SER A 476 25.95 -14.87 -5.48
N ILE A 477 25.77 -14.69 -4.17
CA ILE A 477 24.97 -13.60 -3.61
C ILE A 477 25.89 -12.71 -2.79
N PHE A 478 25.82 -11.41 -3.02
CA PHE A 478 26.51 -10.39 -2.24
C PHE A 478 25.49 -9.48 -1.55
N ALA A 479 25.81 -9.04 -0.34
CA ALA A 479 25.01 -8.10 0.42
C ALA A 479 25.84 -6.98 1.03
N LEU A 480 25.30 -5.76 0.97
CA LEU A 480 25.70 -4.64 1.82
C LEU A 480 24.77 -4.61 3.04
N ASN A 481 25.33 -4.76 4.24
CA ASN A 481 24.52 -4.89 5.45
C ASN A 481 24.18 -3.50 6.00
N GLY A 482 22.90 -3.26 6.33
CA GLY A 482 22.41 -1.93 6.69
C GLY A 482 22.91 -1.40 8.04
N ARG A 483 22.39 -1.94 9.15
CA ARG A 483 22.66 -1.41 10.51
C ARG A 483 22.84 -2.49 11.59
N LYS A 484 23.05 -2.04 12.83
CA LYS A 484 23.31 -2.79 14.09
C LYS A 484 24.70 -3.40 14.24
N THR A 485 25.40 -3.68 13.15
CA THR A 485 26.71 -4.34 13.16
C THR A 485 27.72 -3.55 12.33
N HIS A 486 29.01 -3.64 12.69
CA HIS A 486 30.13 -3.07 11.94
C HIS A 486 31.41 -3.87 12.22
N LEU A 487 32.42 -3.71 11.38
CA LEU A 487 33.77 -4.25 11.59
C LEU A 487 34.78 -3.10 11.56
N ASP A 488 35.35 -2.73 12.71
CA ASP A 488 36.26 -1.59 12.86
C ASP A 488 35.70 -0.28 12.27
N TYR A 489 34.42 -0.02 12.56
CA TYR A 489 33.64 1.13 12.06
C TYR A 489 33.35 1.13 10.55
N TYR A 490 33.63 0.03 9.85
CA TYR A 490 33.17 -0.17 8.48
C TYR A 490 31.82 -0.89 8.46
N MET A 491 30.95 -0.49 7.53
CA MET A 491 29.78 -1.25 7.16
C MET A 491 30.22 -2.66 6.72
N THR A 492 29.47 -3.69 7.10
CA THR A 492 29.83 -5.08 6.78
C THR A 492 29.26 -5.51 5.43
N THR A 493 29.92 -6.48 4.81
CA THR A 493 29.40 -7.21 3.66
C THR A 493 29.09 -8.65 4.04
N SER A 494 28.21 -9.31 3.30
CA SER A 494 27.96 -10.74 3.43
C SER A 494 27.91 -11.39 2.05
N THR A 495 28.67 -12.46 1.83
CA THR A 495 28.73 -13.18 0.54
C THR A 495 28.40 -14.65 0.73
N SER A 496 27.57 -15.20 -0.15
CA SER A 496 27.22 -16.63 -0.21
C SER A 496 27.57 -17.20 -1.57
N HIS A 497 28.11 -18.41 -1.58
CA HIS A 497 28.43 -19.21 -2.77
C HIS A 497 27.73 -20.58 -2.73
N ASP A 498 26.78 -20.76 -1.82
CA ASP A 498 26.13 -22.03 -1.51
C ASP A 498 24.60 -21.90 -1.50
N HIS A 499 24.06 -21.02 -2.36
CA HIS A 499 22.63 -20.75 -2.48
C HIS A 499 21.99 -20.27 -1.16
N ALA A 500 22.63 -19.29 -0.52
CA ALA A 500 22.20 -18.68 0.73
C ALA A 500 22.15 -19.62 1.94
N GLN A 501 22.79 -20.80 1.88
CA GLN A 501 22.89 -21.70 3.04
C GLN A 501 23.83 -21.15 4.12
N SER A 502 24.86 -20.41 3.73
CA SER A 502 25.74 -19.70 4.64
C SER A 502 26.25 -18.38 4.04
N PHE A 503 26.65 -17.44 4.90
CA PHE A 503 27.26 -16.18 4.49
C PHE A 503 28.61 -15.98 5.16
N THR A 504 29.61 -15.61 4.37
CA THR A 504 30.90 -15.12 4.87
C THR A 504 30.84 -13.61 5.02
N THR A 505 31.21 -13.10 6.19
CA THR A 505 31.20 -11.67 6.48
C THR A 505 32.54 -11.01 6.16
N GLY A 506 32.49 -9.84 5.53
CA GLY A 506 33.66 -9.01 5.24
C GLY A 506 33.47 -7.54 5.65
N LYS A 507 34.52 -6.74 5.46
CA LYS A 507 34.45 -5.28 5.53
C LYS A 507 34.07 -4.72 4.16
N SER A 508 33.14 -3.77 4.12
CA SER A 508 32.92 -2.93 2.95
C SER A 508 33.94 -1.77 2.94
N PRO A 509 34.12 -1.07 1.82
CA PRO A 509 34.89 0.17 1.78
C PRO A 509 34.04 1.38 2.17
N PHE A 510 33.03 1.20 3.02
CA PHE A 510 32.13 2.26 3.46
C PHE A 510 32.17 2.37 4.98
N ALA A 511 32.20 3.60 5.48
CA ALA A 511 32.02 3.84 6.91
C ALA A 511 30.62 3.36 7.34
N TRP A 512 30.54 2.87 8.56
CA TRP A 512 29.27 2.49 9.16
C TRP A 512 28.47 3.74 9.53
N GLY A 513 27.26 3.89 8.99
CA GLY A 513 26.42 5.07 9.21
C GLY A 513 25.45 4.99 10.40
N GLY A 514 25.57 3.95 11.24
CA GLY A 514 24.82 3.82 12.49
C GLY A 514 23.37 3.34 12.32
N SER A 515 22.44 3.99 13.05
CA SER A 515 21.10 3.45 13.32
C SER A 515 19.99 3.83 12.32
N ASN A 516 20.28 4.56 11.24
CA ASN A 516 19.22 5.13 10.40
C ASN A 516 19.54 5.05 8.90
N GLN A 517 19.98 3.87 8.46
CA GLN A 517 20.32 3.63 7.06
C GLN A 517 19.81 2.27 6.61
N ARG A 518 19.07 2.30 5.50
CA ARG A 518 18.96 1.18 4.58
C ARG A 518 19.63 1.62 3.28
N PRO A 519 20.83 1.12 2.94
CA PRO A 519 21.49 1.45 1.68
C PRO A 519 20.62 0.96 0.51
N SER A 520 21.01 1.31 -0.71
CA SER A 520 20.48 0.66 -1.93
C SER A 520 21.63 0.04 -2.70
N LEU A 521 21.36 -1.09 -3.35
CA LEU A 521 22.31 -1.81 -4.20
C LEU A 521 21.55 -2.34 -5.42
N LEU A 522 22.17 -2.24 -6.59
CA LEU A 522 21.61 -2.73 -7.85
C LEU A 522 22.74 -3.23 -8.75
N ARG A 523 22.54 -4.39 -9.39
CA ARG A 523 23.34 -4.77 -10.55
C ARG A 523 22.76 -4.11 -11.80
N LEU A 524 23.54 -3.23 -12.41
CA LEU A 524 23.19 -2.54 -13.64
C LEU A 524 23.29 -3.50 -14.83
N ARG A 525 22.60 -3.14 -15.92
CA ARG A 525 22.66 -3.87 -17.20
C ARG A 525 24.06 -3.91 -17.81
N SER A 526 24.91 -2.94 -17.48
CA SER A 526 26.34 -2.96 -17.84
C SER A 526 27.14 -4.06 -17.12
N GLY A 527 26.54 -4.72 -16.13
CA GLY A 527 27.18 -5.71 -15.26
C GLY A 527 27.76 -5.11 -13.99
N ARG A 528 27.85 -3.78 -13.88
CA ARG A 528 28.41 -3.09 -12.71
C ARG A 528 27.47 -3.16 -11.51
N LEU A 529 28.03 -3.14 -10.30
CA LEU A 529 27.25 -2.91 -9.08
C LEU A 529 27.19 -1.40 -8.80
N LEU A 530 26.01 -0.89 -8.49
CA LEU A 530 25.76 0.48 -8.08
C LEU A 530 25.15 0.51 -6.69
N ALA A 531 25.72 1.29 -5.78
CA ALA A 531 25.19 1.51 -4.45
C ALA A 531 24.85 2.99 -4.22
N ALA A 532 23.78 3.25 -3.49
CA ALA A 532 23.47 4.56 -2.93
C ALA A 532 23.52 4.44 -1.40
N ILE A 533 24.35 5.28 -0.78
CA ILE A 533 24.71 5.16 0.63
C ILE A 533 24.88 6.54 1.26
N ASP A 534 24.53 6.64 2.53
CA ASP A 534 24.84 7.81 3.32
C ASP A 534 26.13 7.59 4.10
N MET A 535 27.00 8.61 4.12
CA MET A 535 28.10 8.71 5.06
C MET A 535 27.67 9.71 6.11
N VAL A 536 27.34 9.26 7.31
CA VAL A 536 27.02 10.18 8.40
C VAL A 536 27.93 9.85 9.57
N ASN A 537 28.49 10.90 10.17
CA ASN A 537 29.16 10.79 11.45
C ASN A 537 28.15 10.29 12.50
N SER A 538 28.22 9.01 12.84
CA SER A 538 27.55 8.41 13.99
C SER A 538 28.06 9.02 15.29
N ARG A 539 27.44 8.69 16.44
CA ARG A 539 28.08 8.94 17.74
C ARG A 539 29.38 8.13 17.88
N ASP A 540 29.52 7.08 17.07
CA ASP A 540 30.68 6.21 17.02
C ASP A 540 31.77 6.77 16.09
N PRO A 541 33.05 6.48 16.38
CA PRO A 541 34.17 6.86 15.50
C PRO A 541 33.96 6.40 14.06
N SER A 542 34.45 7.21 13.10
CA SER A 542 34.58 6.79 11.70
C SER A 542 36.00 6.30 11.42
N PRO A 543 36.22 5.43 10.42
CA PRO A 543 37.58 5.13 9.99
C PRO A 543 38.30 6.39 9.49
N PRO A 544 39.63 6.52 9.63
CA PRO A 544 40.36 7.76 9.40
C PRO A 544 40.13 8.43 8.03
N GLU A 545 39.94 7.64 6.97
CA GLU A 545 39.69 8.13 5.61
C GLU A 545 38.26 8.65 5.37
N PHE A 546 37.37 8.51 6.36
CA PHE A 546 36.01 9.04 6.38
C PHE A 546 35.83 10.15 7.42
N GLU A 547 36.88 10.54 8.14
CA GLU A 547 36.79 11.61 9.13
C GLU A 547 36.33 12.92 8.46
N GLY A 548 35.22 13.48 8.95
CA GLY A 548 34.59 14.67 8.37
C GLY A 548 33.83 14.45 7.06
N MET A 549 33.75 13.21 6.54
CA MET A 549 32.96 12.90 5.35
C MET A 549 31.50 12.72 5.72
N GLN A 550 30.66 13.69 5.35
CA GLN A 550 29.22 13.66 5.57
C GLN A 550 28.44 13.84 4.26
N GLY A 551 27.25 13.25 4.19
CA GLY A 551 26.29 13.38 3.10
C GLY A 551 26.03 12.07 2.35
N SER A 552 25.32 12.18 1.23
CA SER A 552 24.93 11.03 0.40
C SER A 552 25.87 10.80 -0.78
N PHE A 553 26.08 9.54 -1.14
CA PHE A 553 27.02 9.13 -2.17
C PHE A 553 26.44 8.05 -3.07
N ILE A 554 26.85 8.10 -4.33
CA ILE A 554 26.74 6.98 -5.26
C ILE A 554 28.11 6.30 -5.32
N ALA A 555 28.12 4.97 -5.28
CA ALA A 555 29.33 4.18 -5.45
C ALA A 555 29.13 3.13 -6.54
N VAL A 556 30.15 2.90 -7.36
CA VAL A 556 30.14 1.90 -8.44
C VAL A 556 31.30 0.93 -8.28
N SER A 557 31.04 -0.35 -8.52
CA SER A 557 32.03 -1.41 -8.57
C SER A 557 31.98 -2.12 -9.91
N ASP A 558 33.16 -2.31 -10.49
CA ASP A 558 33.41 -2.98 -11.77
C ASP A 558 33.85 -4.46 -11.57
N ASP A 559 34.01 -4.89 -10.32
CA ASP A 559 34.66 -6.16 -9.92
C ASP A 559 33.89 -6.88 -8.80
N ASP A 560 32.56 -6.93 -8.91
CA ASP A 560 31.69 -7.68 -8.00
C ASP A 560 31.81 -7.29 -6.52
N GLY A 561 32.01 -6.00 -6.28
CA GLY A 561 31.99 -5.40 -4.95
C GLY A 561 33.35 -5.43 -4.23
N MET A 562 34.42 -5.84 -4.91
CA MET A 562 35.78 -5.86 -4.34
C MET A 562 36.35 -4.44 -4.21
N THR A 563 36.20 -3.60 -5.23
CA THR A 563 36.63 -2.20 -5.22
C THR A 563 35.51 -1.27 -5.66
N TRP A 564 35.51 -0.05 -5.12
CA TRP A 564 34.42 0.91 -5.31
C TRP A 564 34.96 2.31 -5.60
N ARG A 565 34.43 2.93 -6.66
CA ARG A 565 34.59 4.36 -6.93
C ARG A 565 33.36 5.09 -6.40
N ARG A 566 33.56 6.15 -5.61
CA ARG A 566 32.47 6.94 -5.00
C ARG A 566 32.41 8.35 -5.58
N LYS A 567 31.20 8.89 -5.62
CA LYS A 567 30.87 10.25 -6.04
C LYS A 567 29.79 10.80 -5.14
N ARG A 568 29.91 12.05 -4.68
CA ARG A 568 28.85 12.72 -3.92
C ARG A 568 27.56 12.83 -4.74
N LEU A 569 26.42 12.54 -4.12
CA LEU A 569 25.10 12.78 -4.68
C LEU A 569 24.66 14.22 -4.34
N PRO A 570 24.46 15.10 -5.33
CA PRO A 570 24.04 16.48 -5.07
C PRO A 570 22.56 16.56 -4.67
N GLY A 571 22.17 17.65 -3.99
CA GLY A 571 20.77 17.96 -3.72
C GLY A 571 20.04 17.06 -2.71
N GLY A 572 20.76 16.36 -1.84
CA GLY A 572 20.19 15.60 -0.71
C GLY A 572 19.43 16.49 0.28
N GLN A 573 18.48 15.93 1.02
CA GLN A 573 17.53 16.68 1.86
C GLN A 573 17.77 16.42 3.35
N LEU A 574 17.16 17.25 4.20
CA LEU A 574 17.19 17.02 5.64
C LEU A 574 16.39 15.77 6.00
N HIS A 575 16.77 15.15 7.12
CA HIS A 575 15.99 14.06 7.69
C HIS A 575 14.68 14.60 8.30
N GLU A 576 13.56 13.88 8.11
CA GLU A 576 12.21 14.32 8.54
C GLU A 576 12.09 14.66 10.04
N THR A 577 12.82 13.96 10.92
CA THR A 577 12.76 14.22 12.37
C THR A 577 13.52 15.47 12.81
N ARG A 578 14.30 16.11 11.91
CA ARG A 578 15.13 17.30 12.16
C ARG A 578 16.10 17.20 13.35
N LYS A 579 16.28 15.99 13.91
CA LYS A 579 17.23 15.67 14.97
C LYS A 579 18.63 15.74 14.40
N GLU A 580 19.17 16.95 14.40
CA GLU A 580 20.58 17.34 14.24
C GLU A 580 21.45 16.38 13.39
N ARG A 581 21.49 16.64 12.09
CA ARG A 581 22.62 16.21 11.26
C ARG A 581 23.23 17.34 10.44
N GLY A 582 22.50 18.40 10.10
CA GLY A 582 23.08 19.57 9.38
C GLY A 582 23.63 19.27 7.97
N PHE A 583 23.47 18.05 7.47
CA PHE A 583 23.90 17.60 6.13
C PHE A 583 22.76 16.83 5.47
N GLY A 584 22.73 16.83 4.14
CA GLY A 584 21.74 16.08 3.36
C GLY A 584 21.87 14.56 3.54
N THR A 585 20.75 13.85 3.49
CA THR A 585 20.62 12.40 3.61
C THR A 585 19.70 11.86 2.50
N ILE A 586 19.87 10.59 2.14
CA ILE A 586 18.91 9.83 1.30
C ILE A 586 17.94 8.98 2.12
N GLY A 587 18.08 8.99 3.45
CA GLY A 587 17.26 8.22 4.39
C GLY A 587 17.18 6.74 4.01
N TYR A 588 15.96 6.25 3.85
CA TYR A 588 15.72 4.96 3.21
C TYR A 588 15.61 5.16 1.72
N SER A 589 16.28 4.31 0.95
CA SER A 589 16.31 4.45 -0.50
C SER A 589 16.03 3.14 -1.23
N VAL A 590 15.75 3.25 -2.53
CA VAL A 590 15.72 2.10 -3.46
C VAL A 590 16.21 2.53 -4.84
N LEU A 591 17.02 1.67 -5.47
CA LEU A 591 17.52 1.82 -6.84
C LEU A 591 16.77 0.89 -7.80
N ARG A 592 16.42 1.39 -8.99
CA ARG A 592 15.95 0.60 -10.14
C ARG A 592 16.51 1.15 -11.44
N GLN A 593 16.65 0.30 -12.46
CA GLN A 593 17.09 0.72 -13.80
C GLN A 593 16.02 0.41 -14.83
N GLY A 594 15.60 1.42 -15.58
CA GLY A 594 14.63 1.29 -16.66
C GLY A 594 15.21 0.62 -17.92
N PRO A 595 14.34 0.18 -18.85
CA PRO A 595 14.77 -0.47 -20.07
C PRO A 595 15.61 0.40 -21.01
N ASN A 596 15.46 1.71 -20.89
CA ASN A 596 16.24 2.73 -21.60
C ASN A 596 17.61 3.03 -20.95
N GLY A 597 18.00 2.30 -19.90
CA GLY A 597 19.29 2.49 -19.22
C GLY A 597 19.29 3.61 -18.17
N MET A 598 18.19 4.34 -18.01
CA MET A 598 18.05 5.33 -16.95
C MET A 598 18.00 4.66 -15.58
N ILE A 599 18.70 5.24 -14.62
CA ILE A 599 18.75 4.80 -13.24
C ILE A 599 17.84 5.72 -12.41
N HIS A 600 17.01 5.11 -11.58
CA HIS A 600 16.07 5.75 -10.69
C HIS A 600 16.47 5.47 -9.25
N LEU A 601 16.60 6.54 -8.46
CA LEU A 601 16.81 6.49 -7.03
C LEU A 601 15.71 7.30 -6.37
N VAL A 602 14.97 6.70 -5.43
CA VAL A 602 13.99 7.42 -4.62
C VAL A 602 14.41 7.41 -3.16
N THR A 603 14.03 8.45 -2.43
CA THR A 603 14.32 8.62 -1.01
C THR A 603 13.03 8.70 -0.21
N SER A 604 13.10 8.23 1.03
CA SER A 604 12.08 8.42 2.06
C SER A 604 12.78 8.80 3.37
N MET A 605 12.03 9.17 4.42
CA MET A 605 12.60 9.73 5.65
C MET A 605 13.35 11.05 5.44
N THR A 606 13.01 11.76 4.37
CA THR A 606 13.62 13.02 3.95
C THR A 606 12.53 14.06 3.77
N GLU A 607 12.83 15.31 4.10
CA GLU A 607 11.88 16.42 3.98
C GLU A 607 12.34 17.39 2.87
N PRO A 608 11.76 17.33 1.65
CA PRO A 608 10.77 16.36 1.16
C PRO A 608 11.38 15.07 0.61
N CYS A 609 10.55 14.05 0.34
CA CYS A 609 10.96 12.86 -0.40
C CYS A 609 11.25 13.16 -1.87
N LEU A 610 12.35 12.62 -2.41
CA LEU A 610 12.86 12.92 -3.73
C LEU A 610 12.94 11.70 -4.65
N HIS A 611 12.81 11.96 -5.95
CA HIS A 611 13.14 11.04 -7.03
C HIS A 611 14.28 11.61 -7.87
N PHE A 612 15.43 10.95 -7.87
CA PHE A 612 16.58 11.20 -8.73
C PHE A 612 16.56 10.31 -9.95
N THR A 613 16.90 10.86 -11.11
CA THR A 613 17.07 10.12 -12.36
C THR A 613 18.41 10.49 -13.00
N PHE A 614 19.23 9.51 -13.30
CA PHE A 614 20.56 9.72 -13.89
C PHE A 614 20.97 8.55 -14.78
N ASN A 615 22.05 8.70 -15.55
CA ASN A 615 22.61 7.64 -16.36
C ASN A 615 24.06 7.29 -15.96
N GLU A 616 24.57 6.21 -16.52
CA GLU A 616 25.92 5.72 -16.24
C GLU A 616 27.02 6.73 -16.63
N ALA A 617 26.83 7.49 -17.73
CA ALA A 617 27.76 8.56 -18.10
C ALA A 617 27.90 9.64 -17.02
N TRP A 618 26.83 9.96 -16.29
CA TRP A 618 26.92 10.86 -15.15
C TRP A 618 27.64 10.23 -13.96
N VAL A 619 27.47 8.93 -13.70
CA VAL A 619 28.19 8.22 -12.63
C VAL A 619 29.71 8.26 -12.87
N ASP A 620 30.14 8.12 -14.11
CA ASP A 620 31.56 8.14 -14.49
C ASP A 620 32.18 9.54 -14.56
N LEU A 621 31.37 10.61 -14.52
CA LEU A 621 31.90 11.97 -14.40
C LEU A 621 32.59 12.19 -13.04
N PRO A 622 33.70 12.96 -13.01
CA PRO A 622 34.26 13.48 -11.76
C PRO A 622 33.22 14.23 -10.92
N GLU A 623 33.47 14.33 -9.61
CA GLU A 623 32.64 15.14 -8.72
C GLU A 623 32.59 16.60 -9.20
N GLN A 624 31.40 17.16 -9.22
CA GLN A 624 31.10 18.52 -9.67
C GLN A 624 30.54 19.33 -8.50
N ALA A 625 30.62 20.66 -8.60
CA ALA A 625 29.96 21.54 -7.63
C ALA A 625 28.44 21.35 -7.66
N ASP A 626 27.78 21.57 -6.52
CA ASP A 626 26.31 21.54 -6.47
C ASP A 626 25.74 22.72 -7.28
N GLU A 627 24.91 22.40 -8.27
CA GLU A 627 24.27 23.39 -9.15
C GLU A 627 23.03 24.03 -8.52
N GLY A 628 22.61 23.57 -7.33
CA GLY A 628 21.47 24.07 -6.58
C GLY A 628 20.13 23.48 -7.04
N ASP A 629 19.15 23.48 -6.12
CA ASP A 629 17.87 22.77 -6.30
C ASP A 629 17.10 23.20 -7.55
N ALA A 630 17.08 24.50 -7.87
CA ALA A 630 16.37 25.01 -9.04
C ALA A 630 16.90 24.40 -10.35
N ASN A 631 18.22 24.26 -10.50
CA ASN A 631 18.83 23.69 -11.69
C ASN A 631 18.63 22.17 -11.73
N LEU A 632 18.83 21.49 -10.60
CA LEU A 632 18.67 20.04 -10.52
C LEU A 632 17.21 19.58 -10.74
N MET A 633 16.22 20.42 -10.43
CA MET A 633 14.78 20.14 -10.63
C MET A 633 14.28 20.47 -12.04
N ALA A 634 14.96 21.39 -12.74
CA ALA A 634 14.55 21.87 -14.06
C ALA A 634 14.42 20.72 -15.07
N SER A 635 13.39 20.81 -15.92
CA SER A 635 13.28 19.92 -17.08
C SER A 635 14.32 20.34 -18.12
N THR A 636 15.04 19.37 -18.65
CA THR A 636 16.02 19.55 -19.74
C THR A 636 15.39 19.58 -21.13
N ALA A 637 14.11 19.20 -21.25
CA ALA A 637 13.38 19.24 -22.52
C ALA A 637 12.73 20.60 -22.68
N HIS A 638 13.01 21.26 -23.81
CA HIS A 638 12.44 22.57 -24.15
C HIS A 638 11.60 22.54 -25.42
N ARG A 639 11.80 21.54 -26.28
CA ARG A 639 11.04 21.34 -27.52
C ARG A 639 10.68 19.89 -27.67
N ILE A 640 9.62 19.64 -28.44
CA ILE A 640 9.19 18.29 -28.78
C ILE A 640 9.08 18.13 -30.29
N SER A 641 9.34 16.92 -30.77
CA SER A 641 9.25 16.53 -32.17
C SER A 641 8.59 15.15 -32.30
N ALA A 642 8.32 14.71 -33.54
CA ALA A 642 7.77 13.39 -33.82
C ALA A 642 6.49 13.05 -33.02
N ILE A 643 5.57 14.02 -32.90
CA ILE A 643 4.33 13.83 -32.14
C ILE A 643 3.45 12.80 -32.84
N THR A 644 3.08 11.74 -32.12
CA THR A 644 2.18 10.67 -32.54
C THR A 644 0.97 10.58 -31.62
N LYS A 645 -0.17 10.19 -32.21
CA LYS A 645 -1.39 9.88 -31.48
C LYS A 645 -1.52 8.38 -31.30
N HIS A 646 -2.02 7.98 -30.14
CA HIS A 646 -2.16 6.59 -29.74
C HIS A 646 -3.56 6.34 -29.18
N GLU A 647 -4.01 5.10 -29.29
CA GLU A 647 -5.28 4.65 -28.73
C GLU A 647 -5.17 3.20 -28.24
N GLU A 648 -5.97 2.87 -27.23
CA GLU A 648 -6.22 1.49 -26.82
C GLU A 648 -7.72 1.24 -26.74
N HIS A 649 -8.11 -0.01 -26.97
CA HIS A 649 -9.49 -0.45 -26.94
C HIS A 649 -9.70 -1.52 -25.87
N TYR A 650 -10.90 -1.57 -25.31
CA TYR A 650 -11.37 -2.69 -24.51
C TYR A 650 -11.55 -3.94 -25.39
N ALA A 651 -11.66 -5.11 -24.75
CA ALA A 651 -11.93 -6.37 -25.47
C ALA A 651 -13.26 -6.37 -26.24
N ASN A 652 -14.22 -5.51 -25.85
CA ASN A 652 -15.49 -5.31 -26.54
C ASN A 652 -15.38 -4.36 -27.76
N GLY A 653 -14.18 -3.84 -28.07
CA GLY A 653 -13.91 -2.91 -29.17
C GLY A 653 -14.14 -1.42 -28.84
N GLN A 654 -14.74 -1.09 -27.70
CA GLN A 654 -14.92 0.30 -27.29
C GLN A 654 -13.57 0.97 -27.02
N LEU A 655 -13.50 2.27 -27.32
CA LEU A 655 -12.33 3.08 -27.03
C LEU A 655 -12.10 3.08 -25.51
N ARG A 656 -10.88 2.79 -25.08
CA ARG A 656 -10.49 2.75 -23.66
C ARG A 656 -9.67 3.96 -23.28
N GLN A 657 -8.73 4.36 -24.13
CA GLN A 657 -7.91 5.55 -23.89
C GLN A 657 -7.29 6.07 -25.17
N THR A 658 -7.00 7.37 -25.19
CA THR A 658 -6.24 8.05 -26.24
C THR A 658 -5.21 8.97 -25.62
N TRP A 659 -4.01 9.06 -26.19
CA TRP A 659 -3.00 10.03 -25.77
C TRP A 659 -2.14 10.48 -26.95
N SER A 660 -1.43 11.59 -26.77
CA SER A 660 -0.45 12.10 -27.72
C SER A 660 0.90 12.24 -27.05
N ALA A 661 1.97 11.87 -27.74
CA ALA A 661 3.33 11.91 -27.22
C ALA A 661 4.36 12.17 -28.32
N GLY A 662 5.54 12.63 -27.96
CA GLY A 662 6.64 12.84 -28.89
C GLY A 662 7.99 12.75 -28.21
N ILE A 663 9.05 13.09 -28.94
CA ILE A 663 10.44 13.02 -28.46
C ILE A 663 10.94 14.42 -28.15
N GLY A 664 11.30 14.64 -26.89
CA GLY A 664 11.93 15.85 -26.40
C GLY A 664 13.30 16.07 -27.06
N ASP A 665 13.76 17.32 -27.14
CA ASP A 665 15.09 17.64 -27.65
C ASP A 665 16.24 17.17 -26.74
N ASP A 666 15.91 16.65 -25.55
CA ASP A 666 16.81 15.91 -24.66
C ASP A 666 16.71 14.37 -24.82
N GLY A 667 15.95 13.87 -25.80
CA GLY A 667 15.82 12.44 -26.13
C GLY A 667 14.72 11.69 -25.38
N ARG A 668 14.06 12.30 -24.39
CA ARG A 668 12.98 11.63 -23.65
C ARG A 668 11.70 11.48 -24.47
N TYR A 669 11.00 10.36 -24.29
CA TYR A 669 9.59 10.26 -24.67
C TYR A 669 8.74 11.07 -23.68
N LEU A 670 7.91 11.98 -24.17
CA LEU A 670 7.12 12.90 -23.35
C LEU A 670 5.69 13.00 -23.89
N LEU A 671 4.69 13.02 -23.00
CA LEU A 671 3.32 13.33 -23.38
C LEU A 671 3.20 14.79 -23.84
N HIS A 672 2.41 15.01 -24.88
CA HIS A 672 2.18 16.34 -25.45
C HIS A 672 0.87 16.38 -26.23
N GLY A 673 -0.06 17.22 -25.79
CA GLY A 673 -1.43 17.27 -26.25
C GLY A 673 -2.40 16.51 -25.33
N PRO A 674 -3.62 16.21 -25.81
CA PRO A 674 -4.68 15.67 -24.97
C PRO A 674 -4.48 14.20 -24.63
N GLU A 675 -4.91 13.82 -23.43
CA GLU A 675 -5.11 12.45 -22.97
C GLU A 675 -6.55 12.28 -22.49
N LYS A 676 -7.18 11.15 -22.83
CA LYS A 676 -8.54 10.80 -22.41
C LYS A 676 -8.64 9.33 -22.09
N TRP A 677 -9.41 9.00 -21.04
CA TRP A 677 -9.78 7.63 -20.69
C TRP A 677 -11.30 7.48 -20.68
N PHE A 678 -11.78 6.28 -20.95
CA PHE A 678 -13.21 5.99 -21.08
C PHE A 678 -13.56 4.75 -20.27
N TYR A 679 -14.79 4.68 -19.76
CA TYR A 679 -15.36 3.48 -19.16
C TYR A 679 -15.66 2.41 -20.24
N PRO A 680 -15.89 1.13 -19.85
CA PRO A 680 -16.21 0.06 -20.81
C PRO A 680 -17.45 0.28 -21.67
N ASP A 681 -18.35 1.19 -21.26
CA ASP A 681 -19.55 1.60 -21.99
C ASP A 681 -19.31 2.79 -22.96
N GLY A 682 -18.09 3.33 -22.99
CA GLY A 682 -17.68 4.45 -23.84
C GLY A 682 -17.88 5.83 -23.21
N THR A 683 -18.41 5.93 -21.99
CA THR A 683 -18.52 7.21 -21.28
C THR A 683 -17.15 7.74 -20.87
N LEU A 684 -16.97 9.06 -20.87
CA LEU A 684 -15.68 9.69 -20.51
C LEU A 684 -15.39 9.49 -19.02
N GLN A 685 -14.21 8.97 -18.70
CA GLN A 685 -13.75 8.77 -17.33
C GLN A 685 -12.76 9.86 -16.91
N TYR A 686 -11.87 10.27 -17.81
CA TYR A 686 -10.79 11.21 -17.51
C TYR A 686 -10.41 12.03 -18.73
N GLU A 687 -10.01 13.28 -18.50
CA GLU A 687 -9.32 14.07 -19.52
C GLU A 687 -8.26 14.99 -18.91
N ALA A 688 -7.15 15.15 -19.63
CA ALA A 688 -6.07 16.08 -19.32
C ALA A 688 -5.40 16.55 -20.62
N SER A 689 -4.56 17.58 -20.50
CA SER A 689 -3.67 18.05 -21.55
C SER A 689 -2.25 18.14 -21.02
N PHE A 690 -1.28 17.94 -21.92
CA PHE A 690 0.14 17.91 -21.57
C PHE A 690 0.96 18.83 -22.47
N SER A 691 1.96 19.47 -21.88
CA SER A 691 3.06 20.15 -22.57
C SER A 691 4.39 19.65 -22.02
N LEU A 692 5.17 18.94 -22.86
CA LEU A 692 6.49 18.42 -22.50
C LEU A 692 6.45 17.51 -21.26
N GLY A 693 5.44 16.66 -21.17
CA GLY A 693 5.20 15.73 -20.06
C GLY A 693 4.59 16.36 -18.80
N LYS A 694 4.44 17.69 -18.73
CA LYS A 694 3.75 18.37 -17.63
C LYS A 694 2.28 18.56 -17.97
N LYS A 695 1.41 18.37 -16.99
CA LYS A 695 -0.03 18.67 -17.14
C LYS A 695 -0.22 20.18 -17.34
N ASP A 696 -1.06 20.57 -18.28
CA ASP A 696 -1.45 21.95 -18.54
C ASP A 696 -2.98 22.12 -18.63
N GLY A 697 -3.48 23.29 -18.25
CA GLY A 697 -4.90 23.57 -18.24
C GLY A 697 -5.68 22.77 -17.20
N GLY A 698 -6.71 22.04 -17.64
CA GLY A 698 -7.61 21.30 -16.75
C GLY A 698 -7.39 19.78 -16.83
N GLU A 699 -7.33 19.15 -15.65
CA GLU A 699 -7.39 17.70 -15.46
C GLU A 699 -8.69 17.35 -14.75
N ILE A 700 -9.48 16.41 -15.28
CA ILE A 700 -10.81 16.10 -14.73
C ILE A 700 -11.02 14.60 -14.67
N LEU A 701 -11.53 14.10 -13.54
CA LEU A 701 -12.03 12.74 -13.39
C LEU A 701 -13.56 12.75 -13.21
N TYR A 702 -14.22 11.89 -13.95
CA TYR A 702 -15.67 11.72 -13.96
C TYR A 702 -16.06 10.35 -13.39
N ARG A 703 -17.28 10.28 -12.83
CA ARG A 703 -17.99 9.02 -12.55
C ARG A 703 -18.63 8.50 -13.83
N SER A 704 -19.09 7.26 -13.82
CA SER A 704 -19.78 6.63 -14.96
C SER A 704 -21.12 7.31 -15.33
N ASP A 705 -21.72 8.05 -14.40
CA ASP A 705 -22.91 8.87 -14.66
C ASP A 705 -22.59 10.25 -15.28
N GLY A 706 -21.31 10.57 -15.48
CA GLY A 706 -20.82 11.85 -16.02
C GLY A 706 -20.64 12.96 -14.98
N SER A 707 -20.99 12.73 -13.71
CA SER A 707 -20.68 13.69 -12.63
C SER A 707 -19.18 13.75 -12.36
N LYS A 708 -18.66 14.92 -11.98
CA LYS A 708 -17.24 15.06 -11.62
C LYS A 708 -16.97 14.37 -10.28
N VAL A 709 -15.85 13.65 -10.18
CA VAL A 709 -15.26 13.25 -8.90
C VAL A 709 -14.39 14.39 -8.38
N TRP A 710 -13.51 14.91 -9.24
CA TRP A 710 -12.66 16.06 -8.97
C TRP A 710 -12.22 16.72 -10.27
N ASP A 711 -11.80 17.98 -10.19
CA ASP A 711 -11.00 18.63 -11.23
C ASP A 711 -9.79 19.34 -10.62
N TRP A 712 -8.72 19.40 -11.40
CA TRP A 712 -7.48 20.05 -11.05
C TRP A 712 -7.12 21.06 -12.14
N GLN A 713 -7.15 22.34 -11.78
CA GLN A 713 -6.82 23.42 -12.68
C GLN A 713 -5.36 23.85 -12.47
N HIS A 714 -4.51 23.64 -13.47
CA HIS A 714 -3.12 24.10 -13.50
C HIS A 714 -3.05 25.52 -14.09
N LEU A 715 -2.44 26.45 -13.35
CA LEU A 715 -2.38 27.87 -13.65
C LEU A 715 -1.02 28.26 -14.25
N ASP A 716 -0.98 29.38 -14.98
CA ASP A 716 0.22 29.85 -15.69
C ASP A 716 1.39 30.21 -14.76
N ASP A 717 1.11 30.49 -13.48
CA ASP A 717 2.12 30.81 -12.46
C ASP A 717 2.74 29.56 -11.79
N GLY A 718 2.39 28.36 -12.28
CA GLY A 718 2.85 27.08 -11.75
C GLY A 718 2.06 26.58 -10.53
N SER A 719 1.09 27.35 -10.04
CA SER A 719 0.17 26.89 -9.01
C SER A 719 -1.01 26.11 -9.62
N SER A 720 -1.78 25.44 -8.78
CA SER A 720 -2.96 24.70 -9.21
C SER A 720 -4.03 24.66 -8.14
N VAL A 721 -5.29 24.50 -8.56
CA VAL A 721 -6.47 24.42 -7.69
C VAL A 721 -7.13 23.07 -7.87
N TRP A 722 -7.20 22.28 -6.82
CA TRP A 722 -7.84 20.96 -6.83
C TRP A 722 -9.18 21.03 -6.12
N THR A 723 -10.25 20.67 -6.82
CA THR A 723 -11.63 20.70 -6.32
C THR A 723 -12.23 19.31 -6.36
N GLN A 724 -12.85 18.87 -5.27
CA GLN A 724 -13.57 17.59 -5.22
C GLN A 724 -15.07 17.78 -5.08
N TYR A 725 -15.83 16.81 -5.59
CA TYR A 725 -17.28 16.86 -5.67
C TYR A 725 -17.91 15.59 -5.11
N ARG A 726 -19.07 15.77 -4.47
CA ARG A 726 -19.95 14.67 -4.07
C ARG A 726 -20.65 14.04 -5.27
N PRO A 727 -21.27 12.86 -5.11
CA PRO A 727 -22.06 12.22 -6.16
C PRO A 727 -23.18 13.10 -6.73
N ASP A 728 -23.76 13.98 -5.92
CA ASP A 728 -24.80 14.95 -6.36
C ASP A 728 -24.24 16.16 -7.16
N GLY A 729 -22.92 16.23 -7.34
CA GLY A 729 -22.23 17.32 -8.02
C GLY A 729 -21.96 18.55 -7.14
N SER A 730 -22.37 18.55 -5.87
CA SER A 730 -22.03 19.61 -4.92
C SER A 730 -20.52 19.59 -4.62
N ARG A 731 -19.95 20.79 -4.44
CA ARG A 731 -18.54 20.91 -4.05
C ARG A 731 -18.35 20.36 -2.64
N ARG A 732 -17.31 19.55 -2.44
CA ARG A 732 -16.92 19.01 -1.14
C ARG A 732 -15.74 19.79 -0.58
N THR A 733 -14.65 19.89 -1.33
CA THR A 733 -13.39 20.53 -0.92
C THR A 733 -12.72 21.26 -2.08
N GLU A 734 -11.88 22.23 -1.76
CA GLU A 734 -11.04 22.99 -2.70
C GLU A 734 -9.71 23.28 -2.00
N SER A 735 -8.58 22.98 -2.64
CA SER A 735 -7.24 23.20 -2.10
C SER A 735 -6.29 23.75 -3.16
N ARG A 736 -5.29 24.52 -2.74
CA ARG A 736 -4.31 25.18 -3.61
C ARG A 736 -2.94 24.54 -3.46
N TRP A 737 -2.27 24.35 -4.58
CA TRP A 737 -1.02 23.61 -4.67
C TRP A 737 -0.01 24.35 -5.54
N LYS A 738 1.28 24.12 -5.29
CA LYS A 738 2.40 24.58 -6.10
C LYS A 738 3.52 23.56 -6.01
N ASP A 739 3.99 23.07 -7.16
CA ASP A 739 5.04 22.05 -7.24
C ASP A 739 4.78 20.83 -6.32
N LEU A 740 3.54 20.33 -6.32
CA LEU A 740 3.04 19.23 -5.47
C LEU A 740 2.93 19.53 -3.97
N HIS A 741 3.18 20.76 -3.52
CA HIS A 741 3.02 21.19 -2.13
C HIS A 741 1.77 22.05 -1.97
N VAL A 742 1.06 21.90 -0.86
CA VAL A 742 -0.07 22.79 -0.56
C VAL A 742 0.39 24.20 -0.19
N GLU A 743 -0.25 25.21 -0.74
CA GLU A 743 -0.01 26.62 -0.43
C GLU A 743 -1.32 27.42 -0.47
N GLY A 744 -1.62 28.20 0.58
CA GLY A 744 -2.78 29.08 0.62
C GLY A 744 -3.95 28.52 1.42
N ILE A 745 -5.18 28.76 0.96
CA ILE A 745 -6.41 28.40 1.71
C ILE A 745 -7.03 27.15 1.11
N ALA A 746 -7.33 26.17 1.97
CA ALA A 746 -8.23 25.06 1.64
C ALA A 746 -9.62 25.30 2.25
N ARG A 747 -10.66 24.85 1.57
CA ARG A 747 -12.07 25.11 1.92
C ARG A 747 -12.88 23.83 1.89
N ARG A 748 -13.93 23.79 2.72
CA ARG A 748 -14.89 22.68 2.76
C ARG A 748 -16.32 23.20 2.76
N TRP A 749 -17.21 22.49 2.09
CA TRP A 749 -18.64 22.78 2.03
C TRP A 749 -19.48 21.60 2.51
N ASP A 750 -20.70 21.86 2.99
CA ASP A 750 -21.73 20.83 3.20
C ASP A 750 -22.44 20.47 1.88
N ALA A 751 -23.41 19.54 1.93
CA ALA A 751 -24.17 19.12 0.76
C ALA A 751 -25.11 20.23 0.22
N ASP A 752 -25.53 21.15 1.08
CA ASP A 752 -26.34 22.32 0.70
C ASP A 752 -25.51 23.44 0.04
N GLY A 753 -24.19 23.26 -0.04
CA GLY A 753 -23.27 24.21 -0.64
C GLY A 753 -22.85 25.37 0.28
N ASN A 754 -23.14 25.29 1.58
CA ASN A 754 -22.65 26.26 2.56
C ASN A 754 -21.20 25.95 2.93
N LEU A 755 -20.38 26.99 3.03
CA LEU A 755 -19.01 26.87 3.51
C LEU A 755 -19.02 26.45 4.99
N THR A 756 -18.44 25.28 5.30
CA THR A 756 -18.37 24.74 6.66
C THR A 756 -17.03 25.01 7.34
N GLY A 757 -16.00 25.39 6.59
CA GLY A 757 -14.74 25.86 7.16
C GLY A 757 -13.69 26.22 6.13
N GLU A 758 -12.61 26.82 6.63
CA GLU A 758 -11.38 27.12 5.91
C GLU A 758 -10.18 26.73 6.76
N GLU A 759 -9.09 26.31 6.11
CA GLU A 759 -7.82 26.00 6.73
C GLU A 759 -6.69 26.66 5.93
N VAL A 760 -5.75 27.32 6.61
CA VAL A 760 -4.65 28.06 5.97
C VAL A 760 -3.36 27.26 6.04
N TYR A 761 -2.73 27.09 4.89
CA TYR A 761 -1.45 26.43 4.69
C TYR A 761 -0.44 27.50 4.25
N SER A 762 0.55 27.75 5.10
CA SER A 762 1.64 28.65 4.74
C SER A 762 2.68 27.87 3.95
N PRO A 763 3.32 28.47 2.93
CA PRO A 763 4.53 27.92 2.36
C PRO A 763 5.60 27.97 3.46
N SER A 764 5.78 26.88 4.19
CA SER A 764 7.00 26.71 4.96
C SER A 764 8.16 26.85 3.99
N SER A 765 9.24 27.53 4.34
CA SER A 765 10.43 27.61 3.49
C SER A 765 11.00 26.20 3.29
N PHE A 766 10.53 25.50 2.25
CA PHE A 766 10.88 24.13 1.86
C PHE A 766 12.28 24.03 1.22
N VAL A 767 12.92 25.18 1.04
CA VAL A 767 14.31 25.30 0.61
C VAL A 767 15.08 25.87 1.79
N ARG A 768 15.63 24.98 2.62
CA ARG A 768 16.88 25.29 3.30
C ARG A 768 17.80 24.15 2.95
N ASN A 769 18.62 24.39 1.93
CA ASN A 769 19.84 23.62 1.76
C ASN A 769 20.54 23.64 3.14
N PRO A 770 21.00 22.50 3.68
CA PRO A 770 21.79 22.52 4.92
C PRO A 770 23.00 23.48 4.87
N ASN A 771 23.41 23.90 3.66
CA ASN A 771 24.48 24.86 3.40
C ASN A 771 24.01 26.31 3.09
N GLU A 772 22.71 26.63 3.16
CA GLU A 772 22.14 28.01 3.10
C GLU A 772 21.68 28.51 4.48
#